data_AF-A0A0R3TWI3-F1
#
_entry.id   AF-A0A0R3TWI3-F1
#
_cell.length_a   1.000
_cell.length_b   1.000
_cell.length_c   1.000
_cell.angle_alpha   90.00
_cell.angle_beta   90.00
_cell.angle_gamma   90.00
#
_symmetry.space_group_name_H-M   'P 1'
#
loop_
_entity.id
_entity.type
_entity.pdbx_description
1 polymer ?
#
loop_
_entity_poly.entity_id
_entity_poly.type
_entity_poly.pdbx_seq_one_letter_code
_entity_poly.pdbx_strand_id
1 'polypeptide(L)'
;MAVNLVGGLENTFSKRHGSQNDQFATLEDFGDRLNRFYTSTVLLILVGVTVTNVYFLKSISCNLSHIPSSPGFVAYTESVCWVQGTIGLDKTDKIPGNETEWNRLRENSDMSFYQWVPFCLTVQAILFYIPHLIWQAMSINTLGDNFNHLVARAKSVNTSSDVVSRSKLLQTCAYQLNLLTLQHTDRRHSSWAKFQRSVNRRVPLFFAKRLGNRTAMYYLLTKILYIINCVGQIYLIMYFIAPNTETRSSLITFSMRLFNTTRSQKEWGGSDLFPLQTLCPIRIPELGKRDQLYTAICALPVNMLNVKIYMFLWVWILAVFVVSVISTLIWMSRLLVSPLNKAFLSNFLEVSLFAANSMASDDESKALTKCSGERWREDAQQFYEEVVGLDGTFLIRMLRLNAGDVVAGEILMRICEMFNFGRGGSRGFRVNSMVILEDFSDRLNSKYTSAILLLLSAITMVKVYFVRPISCDIQGLPKEAANYVESVCWNQGTLNWRTISEVQGSNRSTDTSFYQRVPVWLIIQAILFYLPHFTWHALLNWSFGENLRYLLSRAKAAAMTEDVLSRARMVRACADQLYLLSRQNFNTITCPCSMLEDYHGAFQTCRHACNMVGRVRNKSAICYLFVKSLYILNGILQVFLAACLLSQDTLVHSVTMGYNSRFFPHTGVCTLRLPSLGVRSRLYTVSCALPVNVFYENVYFFLWLWIMGVLFVSIITAFTWLCRLLMPYHRNNFIRTLLHVSLLKPPSFRVSDATDLDILAGRAYYEAAILDGALVERFLTDVVGCDGSFIIRVVRLNAGDIVTGEILVTWYRMFMGVGRIGGDGEAIYLNPVNLQLSAVNNVYVQRD
;
A
#
# COMPACT_ATOMS: atom_id res chain seq x y z
N MET A 1 -36.08 -5.59 -1.90
CA MET A 1 -35.01 -4.57 -1.97
C MET A 1 -33.68 -5.27 -2.12
N ALA A 2 -33.27 -5.55 -3.36
CA ALA A 2 -31.98 -6.18 -3.66
C ALA A 2 -30.89 -5.11 -3.60
N VAL A 3 -30.12 -5.08 -2.52
CA VAL A 3 -28.99 -4.15 -2.38
C VAL A 3 -27.85 -4.69 -3.23
N ASN A 4 -27.59 -4.02 -4.35
CA ASN A 4 -26.47 -4.26 -5.25
C ASN A 4 -25.16 -3.83 -4.57
N LEU A 5 -24.73 -4.57 -3.53
CA LEU A 5 -23.58 -4.25 -2.69
C LEU A 5 -22.27 -4.23 -3.50
N VAL A 6 -22.17 -5.09 -4.52
CA VAL A 6 -21.00 -5.20 -5.40
C VAL A 6 -20.91 -3.99 -6.33
N GLY A 7 -21.99 -3.64 -7.04
CA GLY A 7 -22.03 -2.45 -7.90
C GLY A 7 -21.94 -1.12 -7.13
N GLY A 8 -22.40 -1.10 -5.86
CA GLY A 8 -22.26 0.05 -4.96
C GLY A 8 -20.82 0.28 -4.49
N LEU A 9 -20.09 -0.80 -4.16
CA LEU A 9 -18.67 -0.73 -3.81
C LEU A 9 -17.81 -0.35 -5.02
N GLU A 10 -18.12 -0.90 -6.20
CA GLU A 10 -17.45 -0.57 -7.47
C GLU A 10 -17.65 0.91 -7.84
N ASN A 11 -18.88 1.42 -7.73
CA ASN A 11 -19.19 2.83 -8.04
C ASN A 11 -18.66 3.82 -7.00
N THR A 12 -18.55 3.42 -5.73
CA THR A 12 -18.04 4.30 -4.66
C THR A 12 -16.51 4.37 -4.67
N PHE A 13 -15.83 3.27 -5.02
CA PHE A 13 -14.39 3.31 -5.34
C PHE A 13 -14.09 4.06 -6.65
N SER A 14 -14.96 3.93 -7.66
CA SER A 14 -14.89 4.66 -8.93
C SER A 14 -15.06 6.18 -8.75
N LYS A 15 -16.00 6.64 -7.91
CA LYS A 15 -16.25 8.08 -7.71
C LYS A 15 -15.15 8.85 -6.97
N ARG A 16 -14.28 8.19 -6.20
CA ARG A 16 -13.16 8.85 -5.47
C ARG A 16 -11.90 9.03 -6.32
N HIS A 17 -11.78 8.32 -7.43
CA HIS A 17 -10.79 8.58 -8.48
C HIS A 17 -11.50 9.19 -9.68
N GLY A 18 -11.54 10.52 -9.75
CA GLY A 18 -12.11 11.22 -10.90
C GLY A 18 -11.40 10.85 -12.21
N SER A 19 -11.94 9.87 -12.93
CA SER A 19 -11.87 9.73 -14.37
C SER A 19 -12.90 8.69 -14.80
N GLN A 20 -13.89 9.12 -15.58
CA GLN A 20 -14.77 8.22 -16.32
C GLN A 20 -13.91 7.26 -17.17
N ASN A 21 -14.18 5.95 -17.06
CA ASN A 21 -13.77 4.86 -17.98
C ASN A 21 -12.33 4.29 -17.99
N ASP A 22 -11.42 4.65 -17.08
CA ASP A 22 -9.97 4.30 -17.24
C ASP A 22 -9.35 3.28 -16.24
N GLN A 23 -10.11 2.39 -15.60
CA GLN A 23 -9.57 1.61 -14.46
C GLN A 23 -8.78 0.32 -14.74
N PHE A 24 -8.42 -0.02 -15.99
CA PHE A 24 -7.69 -1.29 -16.28
C PHE A 24 -6.59 -1.18 -17.34
N ALA A 25 -5.66 -0.25 -17.16
CA ALA A 25 -4.42 -0.22 -17.93
C ALA A 25 -3.23 -0.60 -17.02
N THR A 26 -3.28 -1.79 -16.42
CA THR A 26 -2.14 -2.37 -15.68
C THR A 26 -1.27 -3.21 -16.61
N LEU A 27 0.05 -3.16 -16.40
CA LEU A 27 1.10 -3.96 -17.07
C LEU A 27 0.95 -5.47 -16.82
N GLU A 28 -0.13 -6.07 -17.30
CA GLU A 28 -0.53 -7.43 -16.91
C GLU A 28 -1.15 -8.18 -18.09
N ASP A 29 -0.80 -9.46 -18.22
CA ASP A 29 -1.51 -10.36 -19.12
C ASP A 29 -2.74 -11.01 -18.44
N PHE A 30 -3.48 -11.82 -19.18
CA PHE A 30 -4.66 -12.51 -18.63
C PHE A 30 -4.32 -13.42 -17.45
N GLY A 31 -3.18 -14.13 -17.49
CA GLY A 31 -2.73 -15.00 -16.40
C GLY A 31 -2.43 -14.23 -15.12
N ASP A 32 -1.83 -13.03 -15.23
CA ASP A 32 -1.56 -12.15 -14.09
C ASP A 32 -2.86 -11.64 -13.47
N ARG A 33 -3.82 -11.22 -14.32
CA ARG A 33 -5.15 -10.79 -13.88
C ARG A 33 -5.90 -11.93 -13.19
N LEU A 34 -5.78 -13.17 -13.70
CA LEU A 34 -6.37 -14.36 -13.10
C LEU A 34 -5.87 -14.61 -11.67
N ASN A 35 -4.55 -14.50 -11.45
CA ASN A 35 -3.96 -14.66 -10.13
C ASN A 35 -4.32 -13.52 -9.18
N ARG A 36 -4.12 -12.27 -9.61
CA ARG A 36 -4.27 -11.12 -8.72
C ARG A 36 -5.72 -10.74 -8.47
N PHE A 37 -6.48 -10.55 -9.55
CA PHE A 37 -7.81 -9.94 -9.47
C PHE A 37 -8.87 -11.00 -9.26
N TYR A 38 -8.97 -11.97 -10.18
CA TYR A 38 -10.05 -12.95 -10.12
C TYR A 38 -9.90 -13.88 -8.91
N THR A 39 -8.72 -14.44 -8.67
CA THR A 39 -8.51 -15.37 -7.54
C THR A 39 -8.61 -14.66 -6.18
N SER A 40 -8.07 -13.44 -6.05
CA SER A 40 -8.24 -12.66 -4.82
C SER A 40 -9.70 -12.27 -4.57
N THR A 41 -10.43 -11.83 -5.60
CA THR A 41 -11.87 -11.52 -5.48
C THR A 41 -12.69 -12.75 -5.08
N VAL A 42 -12.43 -13.91 -5.70
CA VAL A 42 -13.08 -15.18 -5.34
C VAL A 42 -12.80 -15.52 -3.87
N LEU A 43 -11.55 -15.42 -3.42
CA LEU A 43 -11.20 -15.66 -2.02
C LEU A 43 -11.87 -14.66 -1.07
N LEU A 44 -11.94 -13.37 -1.42
CA LEU A 44 -12.60 -12.35 -0.61
C LEU A 44 -14.12 -12.58 -0.51
N ILE A 45 -14.76 -13.05 -1.58
CA ILE A 45 -16.18 -13.45 -1.55
C ILE A 45 -16.36 -14.64 -0.59
N LEU A 46 -15.48 -15.65 -0.68
CA LEU A 46 -15.51 -16.81 0.22
C LEU A 46 -15.23 -16.41 1.68
N VAL A 47 -14.34 -15.44 1.93
CA VAL A 47 -14.15 -14.84 3.26
C VAL A 47 -15.46 -14.23 3.74
N GLY A 48 -16.14 -13.42 2.91
CA GLY A 48 -17.45 -12.85 3.27
C GLY A 48 -18.47 -13.91 3.66
N VAL A 49 -18.64 -14.94 2.82
CA VAL A 49 -19.59 -16.04 3.06
C VAL A 49 -19.24 -16.83 4.33
N THR A 50 -17.97 -17.14 4.54
CA THR A 50 -17.53 -17.92 5.72
C THR A 50 -17.62 -17.09 6.99
N VAL A 51 -17.26 -15.80 6.97
CA VAL A 51 -17.43 -14.89 8.13
C VAL A 51 -18.90 -14.79 8.53
N THR A 52 -19.82 -14.62 7.57
CA THR A 52 -21.25 -14.57 7.86
C THR A 52 -21.74 -15.86 8.52
N ASN A 53 -21.36 -17.02 7.99
CA ASN A 53 -21.77 -18.30 8.55
C ASN A 53 -21.16 -18.58 9.93
N VAL A 54 -19.86 -18.34 10.10
CA VAL A 54 -19.11 -18.69 11.32
C VAL A 54 -19.44 -17.75 12.48
N TYR A 55 -19.59 -16.45 12.22
CA TYR A 55 -19.72 -15.44 13.27
C TYR A 55 -21.11 -14.84 13.39
N PHE A 56 -21.97 -14.84 12.37
CA PHE A 56 -23.27 -14.17 12.45
C PHE A 56 -24.45 -15.14 12.49
N LEU A 57 -24.30 -16.35 11.94
CA LEU A 57 -25.35 -17.38 11.93
C LEU A 57 -25.14 -18.42 13.04
N LYS A 58 -26.16 -19.27 13.23
CA LYS A 58 -26.10 -20.40 14.16
C LYS A 58 -25.26 -21.53 13.54
N SER A 59 -24.01 -21.61 13.94
CA SER A 59 -23.00 -22.50 13.36
C SER A 59 -23.07 -23.96 13.81
N ILE A 60 -23.68 -24.23 14.96
CA ILE A 60 -23.77 -25.56 15.59
C ILE A 60 -25.16 -25.78 16.18
N SER A 61 -25.66 -27.01 16.11
CA SER A 61 -26.90 -27.42 16.78
C SER A 61 -26.67 -28.70 17.55
N CYS A 62 -27.00 -28.72 18.84
CA CYS A 62 -26.66 -29.82 19.73
C CYS A 62 -27.90 -30.47 20.34
N ASN A 63 -27.84 -31.78 20.52
CA ASN A 63 -28.87 -32.58 21.20
C ASN A 63 -28.29 -33.27 22.44
N LEU A 64 -29.03 -33.22 23.54
CA LEU A 64 -28.71 -33.92 24.78
C LEU A 64 -29.73 -35.03 25.00
N SER A 65 -29.27 -36.28 24.88
CA SER A 65 -30.16 -37.44 24.84
C SER A 65 -30.72 -37.85 26.22
N HIS A 66 -30.19 -37.29 27.33
CA HIS A 66 -30.43 -37.81 28.68
C HIS A 66 -31.12 -36.82 29.65
N ILE A 67 -31.48 -35.61 29.22
CA ILE A 67 -32.01 -34.57 30.13
C ILE A 67 -33.16 -33.80 29.44
N PRO A 68 -34.34 -33.63 30.08
CA PRO A 68 -35.37 -32.71 29.62
C PRO A 68 -34.82 -31.27 29.67
N SER A 69 -34.29 -30.83 28.54
CA SER A 69 -33.50 -29.60 28.44
C SER A 69 -34.42 -28.40 28.26
N SER A 70 -34.26 -27.37 29.09
CA SER A 70 -34.90 -26.08 28.84
C SER A 70 -34.28 -25.43 27.58
N PRO A 71 -35.03 -24.61 26.82
CA PRO A 71 -34.50 -23.94 25.63
C PRO A 71 -33.24 -23.10 25.90
N GLY A 72 -33.12 -22.50 27.09
CA GLY A 72 -31.91 -21.77 27.50
C GLY A 72 -30.71 -22.68 27.73
N PHE A 73 -30.90 -23.87 28.29
CA PHE A 73 -29.81 -24.83 28.50
C PHE A 73 -29.26 -25.40 27.17
N VAL A 74 -30.11 -25.58 26.16
CA VAL A 74 -29.68 -25.95 24.81
C VAL A 74 -28.83 -24.84 24.19
N ALA A 75 -29.25 -23.57 24.32
CA ALA A 75 -28.49 -22.43 23.81
C ALA A 75 -27.13 -22.26 24.52
N TYR A 76 -27.07 -22.52 25.83
CA TYR A 76 -25.82 -22.58 26.59
C TYR A 76 -24.89 -23.67 26.06
N THR A 77 -25.42 -24.89 25.91
CA THR A 77 -24.69 -26.06 25.38
C THR A 77 -24.10 -25.75 24.00
N GLU A 78 -24.91 -25.25 23.07
CA GLU A 78 -24.45 -24.89 21.72
C GLU A 78 -23.32 -23.85 21.76
N SER A 79 -23.42 -22.86 22.64
CA SER A 79 -22.39 -21.83 22.80
C SER A 79 -21.09 -22.36 23.40
N VAL A 80 -21.17 -23.22 24.44
CA VAL A 80 -20.00 -23.86 25.04
C VAL A 80 -19.28 -24.75 24.02
N CYS A 81 -20.03 -25.57 23.29
CA CYS A 81 -19.48 -26.48 22.29
C CYS A 81 -18.87 -25.76 21.11
N TRP A 82 -19.46 -24.63 20.69
CA TRP A 82 -18.86 -23.80 19.66
C TRP A 82 -17.49 -23.26 20.08
N VAL A 83 -17.38 -22.80 21.33
CA VAL A 83 -16.20 -22.09 21.84
C VAL A 83 -15.08 -23.05 22.23
N GLN A 84 -15.39 -24.13 22.94
CA GLN A 84 -14.39 -25.10 23.43
C GLN A 84 -13.84 -26.03 22.33
N GLY A 85 -14.48 -26.06 21.16
CA GLY A 85 -14.19 -27.04 20.11
C GLY A 85 -14.95 -28.35 20.34
N THR A 86 -14.99 -29.17 19.29
CA THR A 86 -15.71 -30.46 19.33
C THR A 86 -14.81 -31.58 18.84
N ILE A 87 -15.16 -32.82 19.17
CA ILE A 87 -14.37 -34.01 18.84
C ILE A 87 -15.08 -34.75 17.71
N GLY A 88 -14.37 -34.97 16.60
CA GLY A 88 -14.88 -35.80 15.50
C GLY A 88 -15.02 -37.25 15.93
N LEU A 89 -16.11 -37.91 15.51
CA LEU A 89 -16.31 -39.34 15.73
C LEU A 89 -16.21 -40.09 14.39
N ASP A 90 -15.41 -41.16 14.35
CA ASP A 90 -15.54 -42.19 13.32
C ASP A 90 -16.53 -43.29 13.78
N LYS A 91 -17.09 -44.04 12.83
CA LYS A 91 -17.98 -45.17 13.08
C LYS A 91 -17.34 -46.28 13.92
N THR A 92 -16.02 -46.37 13.90
CA THR A 92 -15.24 -47.37 14.66
C THR A 92 -14.94 -46.94 16.10
N ASP A 93 -15.13 -45.66 16.42
CA ASP A 93 -14.75 -45.12 17.71
C ASP A 93 -15.79 -45.45 18.78
N LYS A 94 -15.33 -45.96 19.93
CA LYS A 94 -16.18 -46.20 21.10
C LYS A 94 -16.25 -44.93 21.96
N ILE A 95 -17.42 -44.67 22.55
CA ILE A 95 -17.59 -43.54 23.48
C ILE A 95 -16.75 -43.82 24.74
N PRO A 96 -15.82 -42.92 25.09
CA PRO A 96 -14.89 -43.15 26.21
C PRO A 96 -15.58 -43.14 27.57
N GLY A 97 -15.18 -44.07 28.43
CA GLY A 97 -15.72 -44.21 29.79
C GLY A 97 -14.93 -43.44 30.86
N ASN A 98 -13.66 -43.13 30.58
CA ASN A 98 -12.72 -42.52 31.53
C ASN A 98 -12.13 -41.19 31.03
N GLU A 99 -11.74 -40.29 31.94
CA GLU A 99 -11.19 -38.97 31.60
C GLU A 99 -9.87 -39.03 30.80
N THR A 100 -9.03 -40.03 31.04
CA THR A 100 -7.78 -40.24 30.29
C THR A 100 -8.04 -40.66 28.85
N GLU A 101 -9.11 -41.42 28.61
CA GLU A 101 -9.54 -41.85 27.28
C GLU A 101 -10.13 -40.67 26.50
N TRP A 102 -10.94 -39.83 27.17
CA TRP A 102 -11.41 -38.55 26.64
C TRP A 102 -10.26 -37.63 26.21
N ASN A 103 -9.19 -37.54 27.00
CA ASN A 103 -8.05 -36.69 26.66
C ASN A 103 -7.28 -37.19 25.43
N ARG A 104 -7.12 -38.51 25.27
CA ARG A 104 -6.50 -39.11 24.08
C ARG A 104 -7.33 -38.91 22.82
N LEU A 105 -8.64 -39.10 22.92
CA LEU A 105 -9.57 -38.84 21.81
C LEU A 105 -9.57 -37.37 21.40
N ARG A 106 -9.52 -36.46 22.37
CA ARG A 106 -9.38 -35.03 22.11
C ARG A 106 -8.08 -34.70 21.38
N GLU A 107 -6.95 -35.25 21.81
CA GLU A 107 -5.66 -34.99 21.16
C GLU A 107 -5.62 -35.46 19.70
N ASN A 108 -6.27 -36.59 19.40
CA ASN A 108 -6.27 -37.19 18.05
C ASN A 108 -7.33 -36.63 17.11
N SER A 109 -8.39 -36.01 17.63
CA SER A 109 -9.60 -35.67 16.85
C SER A 109 -10.25 -34.34 17.24
N ASP A 110 -9.48 -33.42 17.83
CA ASP A 110 -9.95 -32.06 18.11
C ASP A 110 -10.25 -31.31 16.80
N MET A 111 -11.47 -30.81 16.72
CA MET A 111 -11.99 -30.07 15.59
C MET A 111 -12.32 -28.66 16.03
N SER A 112 -11.31 -27.80 15.97
CA SER A 112 -11.43 -26.36 16.20
C SER A 112 -11.03 -25.54 14.97
N PHE A 113 -10.49 -26.17 13.91
CA PHE A 113 -10.01 -25.49 12.70
C PHE A 113 -11.10 -24.71 11.94
N TYR A 114 -12.37 -25.11 12.03
CA TYR A 114 -13.48 -24.42 11.36
C TYR A 114 -13.65 -22.96 11.83
N GLN A 115 -13.25 -22.64 13.07
CA GLN A 115 -13.24 -21.28 13.60
C GLN A 115 -12.23 -20.39 12.86
N TRP A 116 -11.14 -20.99 12.36
CA TRP A 116 -9.99 -20.33 11.74
C TRP A 116 -10.08 -20.21 10.22
N VAL A 117 -11.04 -20.89 9.58
CA VAL A 117 -11.22 -20.89 8.12
C VAL A 117 -11.24 -19.49 7.51
N PRO A 118 -12.01 -18.50 8.03
CA PRO A 118 -12.06 -17.17 7.41
C PRO A 118 -10.72 -16.42 7.44
N PHE A 119 -9.93 -16.61 8.50
CA PHE A 119 -8.60 -16.02 8.61
C PHE A 119 -7.63 -16.67 7.64
N CYS A 120 -7.67 -18.00 7.53
CA CYS A 120 -6.85 -18.74 6.58
C CYS A 120 -7.12 -18.28 5.14
N LEU A 121 -8.39 -18.18 4.74
CA LEU A 121 -8.80 -17.66 3.43
C LEU A 121 -8.35 -16.21 3.18
N THR A 122 -8.34 -15.37 4.21
CA THR A 122 -7.84 -13.99 4.12
C THR A 122 -6.34 -13.95 3.85
N VAL A 123 -5.56 -14.76 4.59
CA VAL A 123 -4.11 -14.88 4.37
C VAL A 123 -3.85 -15.41 2.95
N GLN A 124 -4.61 -16.40 2.50
CA GLN A 124 -4.52 -16.93 1.14
C GLN A 124 -4.77 -15.85 0.09
N ALA A 125 -5.79 -15.00 0.28
CA ALA A 125 -6.09 -13.87 -0.62
C ALA A 125 -4.92 -12.85 -0.69
N ILE A 126 -4.34 -12.53 0.45
CA ILE A 126 -3.17 -11.63 0.53
C ILE A 126 -1.98 -12.23 -0.23
N LEU A 127 -1.69 -13.52 -0.02
CA LEU A 127 -0.58 -14.21 -0.69
C LEU A 127 -0.73 -14.23 -2.22
N PHE A 128 -1.95 -14.34 -2.77
CA PHE A 128 -2.20 -14.16 -4.21
C PHE A 128 -1.97 -12.73 -4.72
N TYR A 129 -2.10 -11.73 -3.86
CA TYR A 129 -1.90 -10.32 -4.20
C TYR A 129 -0.43 -9.87 -4.10
N ILE A 130 0.37 -10.49 -3.22
CA ILE A 130 1.78 -10.11 -2.98
C ILE A 130 2.67 -10.08 -4.24
N PRO A 131 2.66 -11.09 -5.13
CA PRO A 131 3.50 -11.06 -6.34
C PRO A 131 3.26 -9.83 -7.21
N HIS A 132 2.02 -9.33 -7.24
CA HIS A 132 1.70 -8.09 -7.93
C HIS A 132 2.24 -6.85 -7.21
N LEU A 133 2.15 -6.79 -5.88
CA LEU A 133 2.76 -5.69 -5.12
C LEU A 133 4.26 -5.62 -5.36
N ILE A 134 4.93 -6.79 -5.43
CA ILE A 134 6.34 -6.88 -5.78
C ILE A 134 6.57 -6.37 -7.21
N TRP A 135 5.76 -6.80 -8.18
CA TRP A 135 5.84 -6.33 -9.56
C TRP A 135 5.64 -4.81 -9.68
N GLN A 136 4.63 -4.25 -9.00
CA GLN A 136 4.37 -2.80 -9.00
C GLN A 136 5.52 -2.03 -8.36
N ALA A 137 6.00 -2.47 -7.19
CA ALA A 137 7.12 -1.81 -6.52
C ALA A 137 8.39 -1.84 -7.38
N MET A 138 8.70 -2.99 -8.00
CA MET A 138 9.87 -3.14 -8.86
C MET A 138 9.72 -2.33 -10.15
N SER A 139 8.56 -2.39 -10.82
CA SER A 139 8.29 -1.66 -12.07
C SER A 139 8.32 -0.14 -11.85
N ILE A 140 7.73 0.38 -10.77
CA ILE A 140 7.79 1.82 -10.42
C ILE A 140 9.23 2.24 -10.14
N ASN A 141 10.02 1.43 -9.43
CA ASN A 141 11.42 1.74 -9.16
C ASN A 141 12.29 1.73 -10.44
N THR A 142 11.92 0.95 -11.45
CA THR A 142 12.65 0.90 -12.73
C THR A 142 12.18 1.89 -13.78
N LEU A 143 10.86 1.97 -14.03
CA LEU A 143 10.24 2.71 -15.13
C LEU A 143 9.59 4.03 -14.66
N GLY A 144 9.42 4.22 -13.34
CA GLY A 144 8.56 5.26 -12.78
C GLY A 144 7.07 4.96 -12.96
N ASP A 145 6.21 5.81 -12.39
CA ASP A 145 4.74 5.68 -12.54
C ASP A 145 4.25 6.01 -13.97
N ASN A 146 5.13 6.57 -14.79
CA ASN A 146 4.81 7.04 -16.15
C ASN A 146 4.30 5.93 -17.07
N PHE A 147 4.69 4.67 -16.87
CA PHE A 147 4.30 3.61 -17.81
C PHE A 147 2.83 3.19 -17.68
N ASN A 148 2.27 3.12 -16.47
CA ASN A 148 0.83 2.83 -16.32
C ASN A 148 -0.01 3.95 -16.96
N HIS A 149 0.44 5.20 -16.80
CA HIS A 149 -0.15 6.35 -17.51
C HIS A 149 0.04 6.27 -19.03
N LEU A 150 1.17 5.74 -19.51
CA LEU A 150 1.43 5.51 -20.93
C LEU A 150 0.45 4.48 -21.52
N VAL A 151 0.22 3.35 -20.84
CA VAL A 151 -0.74 2.34 -21.31
C VAL A 151 -2.17 2.89 -21.29
N ALA A 152 -2.55 3.63 -20.24
CA ALA A 152 -3.86 4.27 -20.18
C ALA A 152 -4.05 5.26 -21.34
N ARG A 153 -3.02 6.05 -21.64
CA ARG A 153 -3.02 6.97 -22.77
C ARG A 153 -3.07 6.26 -24.12
N ALA A 154 -2.32 5.18 -24.30
CA ALA A 154 -2.37 4.40 -25.53
C ALA A 154 -3.76 3.76 -25.73
N LYS A 155 -4.45 3.40 -24.65
CA LYS A 155 -5.85 2.95 -24.73
C LYS A 155 -6.79 4.08 -25.13
N SER A 156 -6.58 5.30 -24.62
CA SER A 156 -7.42 6.46 -24.96
C SER A 156 -7.24 6.94 -26.41
N VAL A 157 -6.08 6.69 -27.03
CA VAL A 157 -5.85 6.86 -28.49
C VAL A 157 -6.85 6.05 -29.32
N ASN A 158 -7.26 4.88 -28.85
CA ASN A 158 -8.20 4.03 -29.58
C ASN A 158 -9.64 4.59 -29.52
N THR A 159 -9.96 5.35 -28.47
CA THR A 159 -11.28 5.96 -28.27
C THR A 159 -11.40 7.39 -28.81
N SER A 160 -10.28 8.04 -29.17
CA SER A 160 -10.28 9.41 -29.68
C SER A 160 -10.64 9.44 -31.17
N SER A 161 -11.75 10.08 -31.53
CA SER A 161 -12.21 10.22 -32.91
C SER A 161 -11.53 11.35 -33.68
N ASP A 162 -10.97 12.35 -32.99
CA ASP A 162 -10.29 13.50 -33.61
C ASP A 162 -8.87 13.14 -34.07
N VAL A 163 -8.60 13.29 -35.37
CA VAL A 163 -7.34 12.93 -36.03
C VAL A 163 -6.15 13.72 -35.47
N VAL A 164 -6.33 15.01 -35.16
CA VAL A 164 -5.25 15.89 -34.68
C VAL A 164 -4.91 15.59 -33.23
N SER A 165 -5.90 15.31 -32.40
CA SER A 165 -5.68 14.93 -31.01
C SER A 165 -5.08 13.53 -30.90
N ARG A 166 -5.50 12.59 -31.76
CA ARG A 166 -4.96 11.21 -31.82
C ARG A 166 -3.47 11.19 -32.17
N SER A 167 -3.06 11.93 -33.20
CA SER A 167 -1.65 11.98 -33.63
C SER A 167 -0.73 12.56 -32.56
N LYS A 168 -1.17 13.62 -31.86
CA LYS A 168 -0.44 14.20 -30.71
C LYS A 168 -0.28 13.22 -29.55
N LEU A 169 -1.34 12.47 -29.21
CA LEU A 169 -1.32 11.46 -28.15
C LEU A 169 -0.35 10.31 -28.50
N LEU A 170 -0.42 9.82 -29.74
CA LEU A 170 0.49 8.79 -30.27
C LEU A 170 1.95 9.22 -30.23
N GLN A 171 2.24 10.42 -30.71
CA GLN A 171 3.61 10.94 -30.74
C GLN A 171 4.17 11.12 -29.32
N THR A 172 3.32 11.52 -28.38
CA THR A 172 3.69 11.59 -26.97
C THR A 172 3.97 10.21 -26.39
N CYS A 173 3.17 9.21 -26.72
CA CYS A 173 3.38 7.82 -26.27
C CYS A 173 4.69 7.25 -26.83
N ALA A 174 4.95 7.46 -28.12
CA ALA A 174 6.18 7.03 -28.77
C ALA A 174 7.40 7.71 -28.17
N TYR A 175 7.34 9.02 -27.93
CA TYR A 175 8.43 9.76 -27.30
C TYR A 175 8.74 9.26 -25.88
N GLN A 176 7.70 9.06 -25.05
CA GLN A 176 7.86 8.53 -23.70
C GLN A 176 8.45 7.11 -23.71
N LEU A 177 7.97 6.24 -24.60
CA LEU A 177 8.48 4.87 -24.73
C LEU A 177 9.94 4.87 -25.21
N ASN A 178 10.29 5.69 -26.21
CA ASN A 178 11.66 5.83 -26.72
C ASN A 178 12.62 6.35 -25.63
N LEU A 179 12.18 7.31 -24.82
CA LEU A 179 12.98 7.81 -23.71
C LEU A 179 13.26 6.70 -22.67
N LEU A 180 12.24 5.90 -22.35
CA LEU A 180 12.37 4.78 -21.42
C LEU A 180 13.32 3.70 -21.95
N THR A 181 13.25 3.36 -23.24
CA THR A 181 14.16 2.38 -23.84
C THR A 181 15.60 2.88 -23.90
N LEU A 182 15.81 4.15 -24.27
CA LEU A 182 17.15 4.78 -24.34
C LEU A 182 17.80 4.97 -22.96
N GLN A 183 17.01 5.23 -21.91
CA GLN A 183 17.51 5.35 -20.55
C GLN A 183 18.10 4.03 -20.02
N HIS A 184 17.72 2.90 -20.63
CA HIS A 184 18.13 1.57 -20.24
C HIS A 184 19.34 1.03 -21.05
N THR A 185 19.84 1.79 -22.04
CA THR A 185 20.95 1.38 -22.93
C THR A 185 22.35 1.64 -22.33
N ASP A 186 23.26 0.66 -22.34
CA ASP A 186 24.64 0.80 -21.79
C ASP A 186 25.62 1.44 -22.80
N ARG A 187 26.14 2.64 -22.50
CA ARG A 187 27.18 3.32 -23.32
C ARG A 187 28.62 3.14 -22.84
N ARG A 188 28.90 2.24 -21.89
CA ARG A 188 30.28 2.04 -21.38
C ARG A 188 31.18 1.29 -22.37
N HIS A 189 32.47 1.66 -22.42
CA HIS A 189 33.45 1.06 -23.35
C HIS A 189 34.51 0.15 -22.69
N SER A 190 34.32 -0.22 -21.41
CA SER A 190 35.24 -1.09 -20.66
C SER A 190 35.31 -2.52 -21.22
N SER A 191 36.48 -3.16 -21.15
CA SER A 191 36.68 -4.57 -21.53
C SER A 191 35.76 -5.53 -20.77
N TRP A 192 35.42 -5.23 -19.51
CA TRP A 192 34.47 -6.02 -18.71
C TRP A 192 33.03 -5.88 -19.24
N ALA A 193 32.67 -4.70 -19.75
CA ALA A 193 31.38 -4.47 -20.40
C ALA A 193 31.29 -5.22 -21.74
N LYS A 194 32.38 -5.35 -22.50
CA LYS A 194 32.43 -6.17 -23.72
C LYS A 194 32.24 -7.67 -23.42
N PHE A 195 32.87 -8.16 -22.36
CA PHE A 195 32.67 -9.53 -21.88
C PHE A 195 31.22 -9.78 -21.44
N GLN A 196 30.66 -8.89 -20.62
CA GLN A 196 29.27 -8.98 -20.14
C GLN A 196 28.25 -8.94 -21.30
N ARG A 197 28.49 -8.14 -22.35
CA ARG A 197 27.67 -8.14 -23.58
C ARG A 197 27.72 -9.48 -24.31
N SER A 198 28.90 -10.08 -24.45
CA SER A 198 29.06 -11.37 -25.14
C SER A 198 28.28 -12.50 -24.45
N VAL A 199 28.31 -12.52 -23.11
CA VAL A 199 27.54 -13.49 -22.29
C VAL A 199 26.04 -13.23 -22.40
N ASN A 200 25.60 -11.98 -22.23
CA ASN A 200 24.17 -11.62 -22.29
C ASN A 200 23.56 -11.79 -23.69
N ARG A 201 24.37 -11.73 -24.76
CA ARG A 201 23.96 -12.02 -26.14
C ARG A 201 23.64 -13.51 -26.36
N ARG A 202 24.29 -14.41 -25.61
CA ARG A 202 24.05 -15.86 -25.69
C ARG A 202 22.97 -16.33 -24.70
N VAL A 203 22.95 -15.77 -23.49
CA VAL A 203 21.98 -16.12 -22.45
C VAL A 203 21.52 -14.85 -21.71
N PRO A 204 20.31 -14.32 -21.99
CA PRO A 204 19.83 -13.06 -21.43
C PRO A 204 19.31 -13.17 -19.97
N LEU A 205 19.80 -14.13 -19.19
CA LEU A 205 19.28 -14.49 -17.85
C LEU A 205 19.93 -13.69 -16.70
N PHE A 206 20.99 -12.92 -16.97
CA PHE A 206 21.72 -12.21 -15.93
C PHE A 206 21.02 -10.89 -15.54
N PHE A 207 20.73 -10.74 -14.24
CA PHE A 207 20.21 -9.50 -13.64
C PHE A 207 21.26 -8.38 -13.66
N ALA A 208 21.42 -7.70 -14.78
CA ALA A 208 22.32 -6.56 -14.89
C ALA A 208 21.56 -5.25 -15.02
N LYS A 209 21.72 -4.38 -14.01
CA LYS A 209 21.05 -3.08 -13.85
C LYS A 209 21.10 -2.13 -15.05
N ARG A 210 22.02 -2.35 -16.00
CA ARG A 210 22.35 -1.39 -17.08
C ARG A 210 22.46 -2.04 -18.46
N LEU A 211 22.02 -3.29 -18.65
CA LEU A 211 22.03 -3.99 -19.96
C LEU A 211 20.68 -3.96 -20.71
N GLY A 212 19.68 -3.21 -20.23
CA GLY A 212 18.38 -3.10 -20.92
C GLY A 212 17.47 -4.33 -20.86
N ASN A 213 17.69 -5.23 -19.89
CA ASN A 213 16.90 -6.46 -19.68
C ASN A 213 16.22 -6.52 -18.30
N ARG A 214 16.31 -5.46 -17.50
CA ARG A 214 16.00 -5.51 -16.06
C ARG A 214 14.51 -5.66 -15.80
N THR A 215 13.69 -4.92 -16.55
CA THR A 215 12.24 -4.93 -16.40
C THR A 215 11.66 -6.26 -16.88
N ALA A 216 12.12 -6.76 -18.03
CA ALA A 216 11.71 -8.06 -18.55
C ALA A 216 12.04 -9.20 -17.57
N MET A 217 13.21 -9.16 -16.92
CA MET A 217 13.57 -10.17 -15.92
C MET A 217 12.75 -10.08 -14.63
N TYR A 218 12.42 -8.87 -14.16
CA TYR A 218 11.51 -8.71 -13.01
C TYR A 218 10.12 -9.26 -13.32
N TYR A 219 9.64 -9.10 -14.55
CA TYR A 219 8.37 -9.67 -14.97
C TYR A 219 8.40 -11.22 -14.97
N LEU A 220 9.47 -11.82 -15.52
CA LEU A 220 9.66 -13.27 -15.47
C LEU A 220 9.81 -13.81 -14.04
N LEU A 221 10.45 -13.06 -13.14
CA LEU A 221 10.52 -13.40 -11.72
C LEU A 221 9.13 -13.39 -11.08
N THR A 222 8.30 -12.37 -11.37
CA THR A 222 6.91 -12.32 -10.89
C THR A 222 6.10 -13.52 -11.40
N LYS A 223 6.28 -13.95 -12.65
CA LYS A 223 5.64 -15.15 -13.20
C LYS A 223 5.99 -16.41 -12.41
N ILE A 224 7.26 -16.59 -12.07
CA ILE A 224 7.71 -17.70 -11.23
C ILE A 224 7.09 -17.61 -9.83
N LEU A 225 7.01 -16.41 -9.24
CA LEU A 225 6.37 -16.20 -7.94
C LEU A 225 4.88 -16.58 -7.94
N TYR A 226 4.14 -16.37 -9.04
CA TYR A 226 2.76 -16.84 -9.15
C TYR A 226 2.64 -18.38 -9.11
N ILE A 227 3.55 -19.09 -9.80
CA ILE A 227 3.60 -20.56 -9.77
C ILE A 227 3.94 -21.07 -8.38
N ILE A 228 4.96 -20.49 -7.73
CA ILE A 228 5.34 -20.82 -6.35
C ILE A 228 4.17 -20.56 -5.40
N ASN A 229 3.46 -19.44 -5.56
CA ASN A 229 2.29 -19.14 -4.75
C ASN A 229 1.20 -20.20 -4.95
N CYS A 230 0.86 -20.60 -6.18
CA CYS A 230 -0.15 -21.65 -6.40
C CYS A 230 0.19 -22.98 -5.69
N VAL A 231 1.46 -23.41 -5.75
CA VAL A 231 1.93 -24.60 -5.03
C VAL A 231 1.84 -24.40 -3.51
N GLY A 232 2.29 -23.24 -3.02
CA GLY A 232 2.20 -22.87 -1.61
C GLY A 232 0.76 -22.86 -1.08
N GLN A 233 -0.21 -22.48 -1.90
CA GLN A 233 -1.62 -22.41 -1.53
C GLN A 233 -2.24 -23.80 -1.33
N ILE A 234 -1.92 -24.76 -2.22
CA ILE A 234 -2.31 -26.16 -2.04
C ILE A 234 -1.64 -26.74 -0.79
N TYR A 235 -0.38 -26.41 -0.54
CA TYR A 235 0.33 -26.81 0.68
C TYR A 235 -0.32 -26.23 1.95
N LEU A 236 -0.74 -24.97 1.93
CA LEU A 236 -1.48 -24.35 3.05
C LEU A 236 -2.80 -25.06 3.32
N ILE A 237 -3.56 -25.40 2.28
CA ILE A 237 -4.81 -26.17 2.40
C ILE A 237 -4.54 -27.54 3.03
N MET A 238 -3.48 -28.24 2.58
CA MET A 238 -3.07 -29.52 3.14
C MET A 238 -2.73 -29.42 4.62
N TYR A 239 -1.87 -28.47 4.99
CA TYR A 239 -1.43 -28.31 6.38
C TYR A 239 -2.58 -27.96 7.33
N PHE A 240 -3.53 -27.14 6.85
CA PHE A 240 -4.64 -26.64 7.63
C PHE A 240 -5.74 -27.69 7.89
N ILE A 241 -6.08 -28.52 6.90
CA ILE A 241 -7.16 -29.51 7.02
C ILE A 241 -6.68 -30.82 7.66
N ALA A 242 -5.42 -31.23 7.42
CA ALA A 242 -4.89 -32.50 7.88
C ALA A 242 -3.95 -32.31 9.09
N PRO A 243 -4.43 -32.42 10.34
CA PRO A 243 -3.60 -32.28 11.54
C PRO A 243 -2.66 -33.48 11.76
N ASN A 244 -3.10 -34.69 11.37
CA ASN A 244 -2.36 -35.93 11.61
C ASN A 244 -1.21 -36.12 10.60
N THR A 245 -0.06 -36.56 11.10
CA THR A 245 1.18 -36.77 10.32
C THR A 245 1.02 -37.83 9.23
N GLU A 246 0.23 -38.87 9.47
CA GLU A 246 -0.04 -39.93 8.48
C GLU A 246 -0.82 -39.42 7.25
N THR A 247 -1.68 -38.42 7.46
CA THR A 247 -2.51 -37.82 6.41
C THR A 247 -1.74 -36.80 5.56
N ARG A 248 -0.54 -36.37 5.99
CA ARG A 248 0.34 -35.37 5.33
C ARG A 248 1.39 -35.96 4.36
N SER A 249 1.33 -37.26 4.05
CA SER A 249 2.41 -37.98 3.34
C SER A 249 2.88 -37.39 1.99
N SER A 250 1.98 -36.89 1.14
CA SER A 250 2.35 -36.22 -0.12
C SER A 250 1.22 -35.31 -0.62
N LEU A 251 1.56 -34.18 -1.25
CA LEU A 251 0.60 -33.23 -1.85
C LEU A 251 -0.33 -33.91 -2.86
N ILE A 252 0.20 -34.86 -3.65
CA ILE A 252 -0.56 -35.58 -4.66
C ILE A 252 -1.53 -36.56 -3.99
N THR A 253 -1.05 -37.32 -2.99
CA THR A 253 -1.87 -38.26 -2.23
C THR A 253 -2.99 -37.54 -1.47
N PHE A 254 -2.68 -36.41 -0.84
CA PHE A 254 -3.67 -35.56 -0.19
C PHE A 254 -4.72 -35.06 -1.19
N SER A 255 -4.28 -34.54 -2.33
CA SER A 255 -5.18 -34.03 -3.39
C SER A 255 -6.12 -35.12 -3.91
N MET A 256 -5.59 -36.32 -4.16
CA MET A 256 -6.37 -37.48 -4.60
C MET A 256 -7.36 -37.93 -3.52
N ARG A 257 -6.95 -37.96 -2.25
CA ARG A 257 -7.83 -38.27 -1.11
C ARG A 257 -8.96 -37.25 -0.99
N LEU A 258 -8.65 -35.95 -1.02
CA LEU A 258 -9.65 -34.88 -0.95
C LEU A 258 -10.70 -34.98 -2.07
N PHE A 259 -10.25 -35.26 -3.30
CA PHE A 259 -11.12 -35.45 -4.46
C PHE A 259 -12.01 -36.71 -4.31
N ASN A 260 -11.41 -37.85 -3.97
CA ASN A 260 -12.12 -39.12 -3.85
C ASN A 260 -13.12 -39.14 -2.68
N THR A 261 -12.74 -38.56 -1.55
CA THR A 261 -13.58 -38.46 -0.35
C THR A 261 -14.85 -37.67 -0.60
N THR A 262 -14.81 -36.68 -1.50
CA THR A 262 -16.02 -35.89 -1.81
C THR A 262 -16.87 -36.52 -2.91
N ARG A 263 -16.30 -37.40 -3.75
CA ARG A 263 -17.04 -38.15 -4.77
C ARG A 263 -17.76 -39.36 -4.17
N SER A 264 -17.20 -39.98 -3.14
CA SER A 264 -17.86 -41.03 -2.36
C SER A 264 -18.79 -40.40 -1.33
N GLN A 265 -20.10 -40.38 -1.58
CA GLN A 265 -21.07 -40.05 -0.53
C GLN A 265 -21.08 -41.15 0.54
N LYS A 266 -20.22 -41.04 1.56
CA LYS A 266 -20.41 -41.83 2.79
C LYS A 266 -21.62 -41.26 3.53
N GLU A 267 -22.69 -42.05 3.62
CA GLU A 267 -24.02 -41.64 4.09
C GLU A 267 -24.13 -41.39 5.61
N TRP A 268 -23.11 -41.76 6.41
CA TRP A 268 -23.15 -41.63 7.87
C TRP A 268 -21.82 -41.07 8.40
N GLY A 269 -21.88 -39.98 9.19
CA GLY A 269 -20.75 -39.39 9.92
C GLY A 269 -19.98 -38.28 9.20
N GLY A 270 -20.10 -38.18 7.87
CA GLY A 270 -19.27 -37.27 7.05
C GLY A 270 -17.99 -37.94 6.58
N SER A 271 -16.94 -37.15 6.35
CA SER A 271 -15.61 -37.66 5.96
C SER A 271 -14.61 -37.56 7.12
N ASP A 272 -13.58 -38.39 7.11
CA ASP A 272 -12.52 -38.39 8.14
C ASP A 272 -11.83 -37.01 8.26
N LEU A 273 -11.82 -36.22 7.17
CA LEU A 273 -11.31 -34.84 7.12
C LEU A 273 -12.35 -33.80 7.55
N PHE A 274 -13.64 -34.10 7.36
CA PHE A 274 -14.75 -33.19 7.61
C PHE A 274 -15.98 -33.96 8.14
N PRO A 275 -16.05 -34.27 9.44
CA PRO A 275 -17.21 -34.92 10.05
C PRO A 275 -18.37 -33.92 10.20
N LEU A 276 -19.58 -34.43 10.00
CA LEU A 276 -20.81 -33.64 10.08
C LEU A 276 -21.43 -33.67 11.48
N GLN A 277 -21.05 -34.67 12.27
CA GLN A 277 -21.49 -34.87 13.65
C GLN A 277 -20.27 -34.99 14.54
N THR A 278 -20.30 -34.32 15.69
CA THR A 278 -19.20 -34.31 16.66
C THR A 278 -19.71 -34.47 18.08
N LEU A 279 -18.84 -34.92 18.97
CA LEU A 279 -19.11 -34.95 20.41
C LEU A 279 -18.56 -33.71 21.09
N CYS A 280 -19.34 -33.21 22.03
CA CYS A 280 -18.96 -32.11 22.89
C CYS A 280 -19.10 -32.51 24.36
N PRO A 281 -17.99 -32.70 25.08
CA PRO A 281 -17.99 -32.92 26.52
C PRO A 281 -18.09 -31.57 27.27
N ILE A 282 -19.18 -31.37 28.00
CA ILE A 282 -19.51 -30.15 28.76
C ILE A 282 -19.33 -30.44 30.24
N ARG A 283 -18.53 -29.63 30.93
CA ARG A 283 -18.36 -29.71 32.38
C ARG A 283 -19.18 -28.62 33.05
N ILE A 284 -20.09 -29.00 33.93
CA ILE A 284 -20.91 -28.06 34.70
C ILE A 284 -20.39 -28.05 36.15
N PRO A 285 -19.84 -26.92 36.61
CA PRO A 285 -19.41 -26.79 37.99
C PRO A 285 -20.62 -26.54 38.90
N GLU A 286 -20.80 -27.38 39.93
CA GLU A 286 -21.79 -27.21 40.99
C GLU A 286 -21.09 -26.96 42.34
N LEU A 287 -21.53 -25.94 43.09
CA LEU A 287 -20.97 -25.64 44.42
C LEU A 287 -21.16 -26.82 45.38
N GLY A 288 -20.07 -27.32 45.96
CA GLY A 288 -20.09 -28.39 46.97
C GLY A 288 -20.22 -29.81 46.41
N LYS A 289 -20.19 -30.00 45.08
CA LYS A 289 -20.15 -31.31 44.41
C LYS A 289 -18.95 -31.39 43.46
N ARG A 290 -18.62 -32.61 43.02
CA ARG A 290 -17.65 -32.79 41.92
C ARG A 290 -18.28 -32.34 40.60
N ASP A 291 -17.48 -31.74 39.73
CA ASP A 291 -17.87 -31.33 38.39
C ASP A 291 -18.53 -32.50 37.64
N GLN A 292 -19.74 -32.27 37.14
CA GLN A 292 -20.43 -33.28 36.35
C GLN A 292 -20.13 -33.08 34.87
N LEU A 293 -19.76 -34.18 34.20
CA LEU A 293 -19.49 -34.20 32.77
C LEU A 293 -20.74 -34.68 32.02
N TYR A 294 -21.21 -33.84 31.11
CA TYR A 294 -22.30 -34.13 30.18
C TYR A 294 -21.75 -34.23 28.76
N THR A 295 -22.32 -35.09 27.94
CA THR A 295 -21.92 -35.25 26.53
C THR A 295 -23.07 -34.87 25.62
N ALA A 296 -22.86 -33.86 24.78
CA ALA A 296 -23.80 -33.46 23.74
C ALA A 296 -23.34 -33.99 22.37
N ILE A 297 -24.29 -34.43 21.56
CA ILE A 297 -24.05 -34.75 20.14
C ILE A 297 -24.42 -33.52 19.34
N CYS A 298 -23.47 -32.99 18.58
CA CYS A 298 -23.65 -31.75 17.84
C CYS A 298 -23.55 -31.99 16.32
N ALA A 299 -24.46 -31.38 15.56
CA ALA A 299 -24.37 -31.28 14.11
C ALA A 299 -23.67 -29.96 13.73
N LEU A 300 -22.72 -30.03 12.80
CA LEU A 300 -21.93 -28.89 12.31
C LEU A 300 -22.23 -28.59 10.83
N PRO A 301 -23.29 -27.83 10.52
CA PRO A 301 -23.59 -27.38 9.15
C PRO A 301 -22.44 -26.61 8.49
N VAL A 302 -21.64 -25.88 9.28
CA VAL A 302 -20.47 -25.13 8.79
C VAL A 302 -19.47 -26.05 8.10
N ASN A 303 -19.32 -27.29 8.57
CA ASN A 303 -18.37 -28.21 7.98
C ASN A 303 -18.83 -28.71 6.60
N MET A 304 -20.14 -28.84 6.38
CA MET A 304 -20.70 -29.15 5.07
C MET A 304 -20.36 -28.07 4.03
N LEU A 305 -20.38 -26.80 4.45
CA LEU A 305 -19.95 -25.68 3.62
C LEU A 305 -18.45 -25.73 3.34
N ASN A 306 -17.63 -25.97 4.37
CA ASN A 306 -16.17 -26.04 4.24
C ASN A 306 -15.73 -27.11 3.22
N VAL A 307 -16.36 -28.29 3.21
CA VAL A 307 -16.10 -29.34 2.21
C VAL A 307 -16.25 -28.79 0.78
N LYS A 308 -17.34 -28.05 0.52
CA LYS A 308 -17.62 -27.50 -0.82
C LYS A 308 -16.66 -26.37 -1.17
N ILE A 309 -16.35 -25.50 -0.22
CA ILE A 309 -15.40 -24.39 -0.41
C ILE A 309 -14.01 -24.92 -0.75
N TYR A 310 -13.46 -25.84 0.04
CA TYR A 310 -12.10 -26.35 -0.18
C TYR A 310 -11.99 -27.23 -1.43
N MET A 311 -13.06 -27.95 -1.81
CA MET A 311 -13.12 -28.62 -3.11
C MET A 311 -13.06 -27.60 -4.25
N PHE A 312 -13.90 -26.57 -4.22
CA PHE A 312 -13.93 -25.53 -5.24
C PHE A 312 -12.57 -24.82 -5.34
N LEU A 313 -11.97 -24.46 -4.21
CA LEU A 313 -10.65 -23.83 -4.16
C LEU A 313 -9.55 -24.71 -4.73
N TRP A 314 -9.55 -26.01 -4.43
CA TRP A 314 -8.56 -26.92 -5.00
C TRP A 314 -8.65 -26.99 -6.53
N VAL A 315 -9.86 -27.14 -7.09
CA VAL A 315 -10.07 -27.15 -8.55
C VAL A 315 -9.68 -25.80 -9.17
N TRP A 316 -10.09 -24.70 -8.53
CA TRP A 316 -9.79 -23.34 -8.99
C TRP A 316 -8.29 -23.07 -9.01
N ILE A 317 -7.57 -23.33 -7.91
CA ILE A 317 -6.13 -23.12 -7.81
C ILE A 317 -5.37 -24.00 -8.80
N LEU A 318 -5.83 -25.23 -9.04
CA LEU A 318 -5.25 -26.11 -10.07
C LEU A 318 -5.41 -25.50 -11.48
N ALA A 319 -6.60 -24.96 -11.80
CA ALA A 319 -6.83 -24.28 -13.07
C ALA A 319 -5.95 -23.03 -13.22
N VAL A 320 -5.84 -22.21 -12.17
CA VAL A 320 -4.97 -21.03 -12.13
C VAL A 320 -3.50 -21.42 -12.29
N PHE A 321 -3.05 -22.52 -11.67
CA PHE A 321 -1.70 -23.06 -11.81
C PHE A 321 -1.40 -23.42 -13.27
N VAL A 322 -2.29 -24.17 -13.94
CA VAL A 322 -2.12 -24.57 -15.34
C VAL A 322 -2.02 -23.34 -16.25
N VAL A 323 -2.92 -22.36 -16.11
CA VAL A 323 -2.88 -21.12 -16.89
C VAL A 323 -1.60 -20.32 -16.62
N SER A 324 -1.13 -20.29 -15.37
CA SER A 324 0.09 -19.58 -14.98
C SER A 324 1.34 -20.23 -15.57
N VAL A 325 1.42 -21.56 -15.59
CA VAL A 325 2.51 -22.31 -16.24
C VAL A 325 2.52 -22.04 -17.74
N ILE A 326 1.37 -22.13 -18.42
CA ILE A 326 1.27 -21.86 -19.86
C ILE A 326 1.68 -20.41 -20.18
N SER A 327 1.15 -19.43 -19.43
CA SER A 327 1.53 -18.02 -19.58
C SER A 327 3.03 -17.80 -19.37
N THR A 328 3.62 -18.42 -18.35
CA THR A 328 5.05 -18.31 -18.06
C THR A 328 5.90 -18.88 -19.20
N LEU A 329 5.55 -20.06 -19.72
CA LEU A 329 6.25 -20.69 -20.85
C LEU A 329 6.16 -19.83 -22.13
N ILE A 330 5.00 -19.23 -22.38
CA ILE A 330 4.80 -18.31 -23.51
C ILE A 330 5.69 -17.06 -23.38
N TRP A 331 5.76 -16.45 -22.18
CA TRP A 331 6.61 -15.27 -21.98
C TRP A 331 8.11 -15.60 -21.98
N MET A 332 8.49 -16.76 -21.44
CA MET A 332 9.86 -17.27 -21.48
C MET A 332 10.33 -17.48 -22.93
N SER A 333 9.52 -18.13 -23.78
CA SER A 333 9.87 -18.32 -25.19
C SER A 333 9.91 -17.00 -25.96
N ARG A 334 8.97 -16.09 -25.70
CA ARG A 334 8.92 -14.75 -26.31
C ARG A 334 10.14 -13.90 -26.00
N LEU A 335 10.62 -13.90 -24.75
CA LEU A 335 11.67 -12.98 -24.28
C LEU A 335 13.09 -13.57 -24.34
N LEU A 336 13.26 -14.86 -24.03
CA LEU A 336 14.60 -15.46 -23.94
C LEU A 336 15.14 -15.92 -25.30
N VAL A 337 14.26 -16.18 -26.28
CA VAL A 337 14.66 -16.64 -27.62
C VAL A 337 14.87 -15.44 -28.54
N SER A 338 16.13 -15.00 -28.64
CA SER A 338 16.55 -13.87 -29.50
C SER A 338 16.03 -13.93 -30.95
N PRO A 339 16.09 -15.06 -31.69
CA PRO A 339 15.62 -15.08 -33.08
C PRO A 339 14.11 -14.85 -33.19
N LEU A 340 13.31 -15.42 -32.28
CA LEU A 340 11.86 -15.17 -32.22
C LEU A 340 11.55 -13.71 -31.90
N ASN A 341 12.35 -13.09 -31.03
CA ASN A 341 12.17 -11.70 -30.67
C ASN A 341 12.42 -10.75 -31.86
N LYS A 342 13.51 -10.99 -32.59
CA LYS A 342 13.87 -10.21 -33.79
C LYS A 342 12.87 -10.41 -34.92
N ALA A 343 12.45 -11.67 -35.17
CA ALA A 343 11.43 -11.99 -36.16
C ALA A 343 10.09 -11.32 -35.85
N PHE A 344 9.69 -11.29 -34.56
CA PHE A 344 8.50 -10.57 -34.15
C PHE A 344 8.60 -9.08 -34.46
N LEU A 345 9.70 -8.41 -34.06
CA LEU A 345 9.82 -6.96 -34.18
C LEU A 345 9.95 -6.51 -35.64
N SER A 346 10.67 -7.27 -36.46
CA SER A 346 10.79 -7.02 -37.92
C SER A 346 9.46 -7.19 -38.63
N ASN A 347 8.81 -8.34 -38.49
CA ASN A 347 7.51 -8.59 -39.13
C ASN A 347 6.46 -7.58 -38.65
N PHE A 348 6.46 -7.25 -37.36
CA PHE A 348 5.48 -6.30 -36.80
C PHE A 348 5.69 -4.88 -37.32
N LEU A 349 6.94 -4.43 -37.46
CA LEU A 349 7.27 -3.14 -38.07
C LEU A 349 6.92 -3.12 -39.56
N GLU A 350 7.25 -4.16 -40.32
CA GLU A 350 6.95 -4.26 -41.76
C GLU A 350 5.45 -4.21 -42.03
N VAL A 351 4.65 -4.97 -41.27
CA VAL A 351 3.18 -4.95 -41.40
C VAL A 351 2.60 -3.57 -41.06
N SER A 352 3.14 -2.92 -40.02
CA SER A 352 2.67 -1.59 -39.61
C SER A 352 3.00 -0.53 -40.67
N LEU A 353 4.21 -0.57 -41.24
CA LEU A 353 4.66 0.35 -42.30
C LEU A 353 3.86 0.13 -43.59
N PHE A 354 3.57 -1.12 -43.96
CA PHE A 354 2.74 -1.43 -45.12
C PHE A 354 1.32 -0.86 -44.97
N ALA A 355 0.70 -1.04 -43.79
CA ALA A 355 -0.61 -0.49 -43.50
C ALA A 355 -0.61 1.05 -43.56
N ALA A 356 0.40 1.72 -43.00
CA ALA A 356 0.50 3.17 -43.01
C ALA A 356 0.78 3.75 -44.41
N ASN A 357 1.66 3.13 -45.20
CA ASN A 357 1.94 3.55 -46.58
C ASN A 357 0.71 3.50 -47.48
N SER A 358 -0.22 2.58 -47.23
CA SER A 358 -1.46 2.48 -48.01
C SER A 358 -2.42 3.66 -47.81
N MET A 359 -2.21 4.47 -46.77
CA MET A 359 -3.09 5.59 -46.39
C MET A 359 -2.37 6.95 -46.40
N ALA A 360 -1.08 7.00 -46.72
CA ALA A 360 -0.23 8.19 -46.59
C ALA A 360 -0.20 9.06 -47.86
N SER A 361 0.02 10.37 -47.69
CA SER A 361 0.29 11.31 -48.78
C SER A 361 1.73 11.20 -49.30
N ASP A 362 2.02 11.69 -50.51
CA ASP A 362 3.33 11.51 -51.18
C ASP A 362 4.54 11.97 -50.35
N ASP A 363 4.39 13.00 -49.50
CA ASP A 363 5.48 13.49 -48.64
C ASP A 363 5.64 12.69 -47.33
N GLU A 364 4.56 12.14 -46.78
CA GLU A 364 4.61 11.24 -45.60
C GLU A 364 5.14 9.85 -46.00
N SER A 365 4.82 9.41 -47.23
CA SER A 365 5.36 8.19 -47.85
C SER A 365 6.90 8.21 -47.96
N LYS A 366 7.51 9.37 -48.27
CA LYS A 366 8.98 9.55 -48.31
C LYS A 366 9.65 9.38 -46.95
N ALA A 367 8.99 9.80 -45.87
CA ALA A 367 9.50 9.62 -44.51
C ALA A 367 9.40 8.15 -44.07
N LEU A 368 8.30 7.46 -44.41
CA LEU A 368 8.10 6.05 -44.12
C LEU A 368 8.99 5.11 -44.94
N THR A 369 9.24 5.41 -46.22
CA THR A 369 10.14 4.61 -47.08
C THR A 369 11.56 4.55 -46.53
N LYS A 370 11.98 5.54 -45.73
CA LYS A 370 13.28 5.53 -45.04
C LYS A 370 13.40 4.43 -43.99
N CYS A 371 12.28 3.99 -43.40
CA CYS A 371 12.20 2.83 -42.48
C CYS A 371 11.96 1.49 -43.22
N SER A 372 11.97 1.46 -44.56
CA SER A 372 11.65 0.29 -45.39
C SER A 372 12.65 0.01 -46.52
N GLY A 373 13.57 0.92 -46.83
CA GLY A 373 14.51 0.80 -47.97
C GLY A 373 15.69 -0.16 -47.73
N GLU A 374 16.47 -0.45 -48.78
CA GLU A 374 17.64 -1.35 -48.69
C GLU A 374 18.66 -0.91 -47.64
N ARG A 375 18.88 0.41 -47.52
CA ARG A 375 19.77 1.01 -46.51
C ARG A 375 19.30 0.78 -45.07
N TRP A 376 17.99 0.65 -44.85
CA TRP A 376 17.44 0.33 -43.53
C TRP A 376 17.78 -1.09 -43.09
N ARG A 377 17.96 -2.05 -44.02
CA ARG A 377 18.23 -3.45 -43.65
C ARG A 377 19.54 -3.61 -42.85
N GLU A 378 20.52 -2.73 -43.10
CA GLU A 378 21.78 -2.66 -42.35
C GLU A 378 21.61 -1.98 -40.98
N ASP A 379 20.89 -0.86 -40.93
CA ASP A 379 20.65 -0.07 -39.71
C ASP A 379 19.59 -0.69 -38.77
N ALA A 380 18.70 -1.55 -39.31
CA ALA A 380 17.59 -2.19 -38.58
C ALA A 380 18.10 -3.09 -37.46
N GLN A 381 19.21 -3.78 -37.68
CA GLN A 381 19.80 -4.63 -36.66
C GLN A 381 20.30 -3.81 -35.46
N GLN A 382 20.89 -2.63 -35.73
CA GLN A 382 21.28 -1.68 -34.69
C GLN A 382 20.06 -1.12 -33.96
N PHE A 383 18.98 -0.78 -34.68
CA PHE A 383 17.73 -0.31 -34.09
C PHE A 383 17.12 -1.33 -33.11
N TYR A 384 17.01 -2.61 -33.52
CA TYR A 384 16.41 -3.64 -32.69
C TYR A 384 17.25 -3.97 -31.45
N GLU A 385 18.59 -3.98 -31.57
CA GLU A 385 19.49 -4.35 -30.47
C GLU A 385 19.82 -3.18 -29.52
N GLU A 386 20.00 -1.96 -30.04
CA GLU A 386 20.47 -0.81 -29.25
C GLU A 386 19.34 0.14 -28.82
N VAL A 387 18.31 0.32 -29.65
CA VAL A 387 17.23 1.28 -29.36
C VAL A 387 16.04 0.62 -28.69
N VAL A 388 15.59 -0.52 -29.22
CA VAL A 388 14.43 -1.24 -28.66
C VAL A 388 14.87 -2.19 -27.55
N GLY A 389 15.87 -3.04 -27.79
CA GLY A 389 16.39 -3.97 -26.79
C GLY A 389 15.33 -4.95 -26.25
N LEU A 390 15.68 -5.70 -25.20
CA LEU A 390 14.77 -6.67 -24.60
C LEU A 390 13.63 -6.00 -23.83
N ASP A 391 13.96 -4.99 -23.00
CA ASP A 391 12.98 -4.23 -22.23
C ASP A 391 11.99 -3.51 -23.16
N GLY A 392 12.43 -2.86 -24.24
CA GLY A 392 11.51 -2.22 -25.19
C GLY A 392 10.64 -3.23 -25.94
N THR A 393 11.18 -4.40 -26.30
CA THR A 393 10.33 -5.44 -26.92
C THR A 393 9.29 -5.99 -25.95
N PHE A 394 9.64 -6.13 -24.67
CA PHE A 394 8.69 -6.47 -23.61
C PHE A 394 7.59 -5.39 -23.49
N LEU A 395 7.97 -4.10 -23.43
CA LEU A 395 7.02 -3.00 -23.30
C LEU A 395 6.09 -2.88 -24.52
N ILE A 396 6.59 -3.06 -25.75
CA ILE A 396 5.76 -3.06 -26.98
C ILE A 396 4.75 -4.21 -26.95
N ARG A 397 5.15 -5.41 -26.50
CA ARG A 397 4.23 -6.54 -26.35
C ARG A 397 3.17 -6.29 -25.27
N MET A 398 3.56 -5.65 -24.17
CA MET A 398 2.62 -5.25 -23.13
C MET A 398 1.63 -4.18 -23.61
N LEU A 399 2.12 -3.22 -24.39
CA LEU A 399 1.30 -2.20 -25.02
C LEU A 399 0.29 -2.82 -26.00
N ARG A 400 0.75 -3.76 -26.82
CA ARG A 400 -0.07 -4.55 -27.74
C ARG A 400 -1.21 -5.28 -27.03
N LEU A 401 -0.91 -5.97 -25.92
CA LEU A 401 -1.91 -6.73 -25.16
C LEU A 401 -2.97 -5.85 -24.46
N ASN A 402 -2.65 -4.58 -24.18
CA ASN A 402 -3.52 -3.69 -23.40
C ASN A 402 -4.21 -2.59 -24.23
N ALA A 403 -3.54 -2.06 -25.25
CA ALA A 403 -4.00 -0.96 -26.10
C ALA A 403 -4.36 -1.42 -27.55
N GLY A 404 -3.97 -2.63 -27.94
CA GLY A 404 -4.25 -3.21 -29.26
C GLY A 404 -3.08 -3.13 -30.25
N ASP A 405 -3.16 -3.95 -31.29
CA ASP A 405 -2.09 -4.16 -32.27
C ASP A 405 -1.81 -2.91 -33.12
N VAL A 406 -2.85 -2.19 -33.55
CA VAL A 406 -2.73 -1.00 -34.42
C VAL A 406 -1.97 0.14 -33.71
N VAL A 407 -2.41 0.50 -32.49
CA VAL A 407 -1.79 1.60 -31.71
C VAL A 407 -0.34 1.28 -31.34
N ALA A 408 -0.06 0.03 -30.98
CA ALA A 408 1.31 -0.41 -30.67
C ALA A 408 2.22 -0.37 -31.91
N GLY A 409 1.70 -0.72 -33.09
CA GLY A 409 2.41 -0.62 -34.37
C GLY A 409 2.74 0.83 -34.74
N GLU A 410 1.77 1.74 -34.62
CA GLU A 410 1.97 3.18 -34.85
C GLU A 410 3.02 3.80 -33.93
N ILE A 411 3.02 3.39 -32.66
CA ILE A 411 4.03 3.82 -31.70
C ILE A 411 5.42 3.32 -32.09
N LEU A 412 5.55 2.06 -32.51
CA LEU A 412 6.83 1.51 -32.99
C LEU A 412 7.33 2.22 -34.25
N MET A 413 6.44 2.56 -35.20
CA MET A 413 6.81 3.34 -36.39
C MET A 413 7.37 4.72 -36.02
N ARG A 414 6.71 5.44 -35.11
CA ARG A 414 7.20 6.74 -34.64
C ARG A 414 8.54 6.63 -33.90
N ILE A 415 8.83 5.51 -33.25
CA ILE A 415 10.15 5.23 -32.67
C ILE A 415 11.21 5.01 -33.76
N CYS A 416 10.86 4.31 -34.86
CA CYS A 416 11.73 4.19 -36.03
C CYS A 416 12.05 5.55 -36.67
N GLU A 417 11.03 6.40 -36.83
CA GLU A 417 11.21 7.76 -37.33
C GLU A 417 12.18 8.55 -36.45
N MET A 418 11.96 8.55 -35.12
CA MET A 418 12.84 9.26 -34.19
C MET A 418 14.29 8.76 -34.20
N PHE A 419 14.52 7.45 -34.41
CA PHE A 419 15.86 6.91 -34.58
C PHE A 419 16.54 7.46 -35.84
N ASN A 420 15.80 7.50 -36.96
CA ASN A 420 16.28 8.08 -38.21
C ASN A 420 16.43 9.62 -38.18
N PHE A 421 15.69 10.29 -37.30
CA PHE A 421 15.75 11.73 -37.04
C PHE A 421 16.73 12.13 -35.94
N GLY A 422 17.37 11.19 -35.21
CA GLY A 422 18.34 11.44 -34.13
C GLY A 422 19.60 12.26 -34.49
N ARG A 423 19.67 12.82 -35.70
CA ARG A 423 20.52 13.97 -36.09
C ARG A 423 19.84 15.35 -35.92
N GLY A 424 18.64 15.44 -35.34
CA GLY A 424 17.89 16.68 -35.09
C GLY A 424 16.78 16.47 -34.03
N GLY A 425 16.78 17.34 -33.01
CA GLY A 425 16.03 17.15 -31.75
C GLY A 425 14.50 17.26 -31.82
N SER A 426 13.81 16.87 -30.74
CA SER A 426 12.34 16.92 -30.61
C SER A 426 11.84 17.27 -29.19
N ARG A 427 10.66 17.93 -29.16
CA ARG A 427 9.87 18.46 -28.02
C ARG A 427 8.84 17.41 -27.49
N GLY A 428 8.28 17.55 -26.28
CA GLY A 428 7.24 16.62 -25.76
C GLY A 428 6.24 17.19 -24.70
N PHE A 429 5.01 16.59 -24.61
CA PHE A 429 3.78 17.04 -23.86
C PHE A 429 3.26 16.26 -22.61
N ARG A 430 2.67 17.04 -21.65
CA ARG A 430 1.98 16.93 -20.30
C ARG A 430 1.30 15.64 -19.79
N VAL A 431 1.06 15.54 -18.46
CA VAL A 431 -0.06 14.84 -17.75
C VAL A 431 -0.37 15.51 -16.39
N ASN A 432 -1.64 15.64 -15.96
CA ASN A 432 -2.08 16.12 -14.64
C ASN A 432 -2.10 15.03 -13.54
N SER A 433 -1.72 15.37 -12.30
CA SER A 433 -1.95 14.52 -11.11
C SER A 433 -2.02 15.33 -9.80
N MET A 434 -2.63 14.74 -8.75
CA MET A 434 -2.92 15.34 -7.44
C MET A 434 -1.67 15.54 -6.55
N VAL A 435 -1.54 16.68 -5.86
CA VAL A 435 -0.36 17.03 -5.02
C VAL A 435 -0.28 16.15 -3.76
N ILE A 436 0.87 15.52 -3.52
CA ILE A 436 1.18 14.63 -2.39
C ILE A 436 1.95 15.41 -1.32
N LEU A 437 1.34 15.67 -0.16
CA LEU A 437 2.02 16.34 0.98
C LEU A 437 2.56 15.38 2.04
N GLU A 438 2.32 14.07 1.90
CA GLU A 438 2.51 13.08 2.96
C GLU A 438 3.32 11.88 2.49
N ASP A 439 4.14 11.32 3.38
CA ASP A 439 4.86 10.09 3.11
C ASP A 439 3.91 8.88 3.22
N PHE A 440 4.31 7.72 2.71
CA PHE A 440 3.52 6.48 2.81
C PHE A 440 3.17 6.13 4.26
N SER A 441 4.12 6.28 5.19
CA SER A 441 3.92 6.01 6.62
C SER A 441 2.88 6.93 7.26
N ASP A 442 2.74 8.18 6.81
CA ASP A 442 1.76 9.12 7.37
C ASP A 442 0.34 8.74 6.97
N ARG A 443 0.18 8.29 5.71
CA ARG A 443 -1.09 7.74 5.21
C ARG A 443 -1.45 6.41 5.87
N LEU A 444 -0.44 5.56 6.13
CA LEU A 444 -0.61 4.28 6.86
C LEU A 444 -1.23 4.49 8.24
N ASN A 445 -0.71 5.45 9.00
CA ASN A 445 -1.25 5.80 10.31
C ASN A 445 -2.64 6.44 10.22
N SER A 446 -2.79 7.54 9.49
CA SER A 446 -3.97 8.40 9.59
C SER A 446 -5.17 7.95 8.75
N LYS A 447 -4.94 7.35 7.58
CA LYS A 447 -6.02 7.00 6.63
C LYS A 447 -6.35 5.52 6.73
N TYR A 448 -5.33 4.66 6.66
CA TYR A 448 -5.56 3.22 6.63
C TYR A 448 -5.87 2.66 8.03
N THR A 449 -5.08 3.00 9.05
CA THR A 449 -5.30 2.47 10.41
C THR A 449 -6.61 2.97 11.03
N SER A 450 -6.94 4.27 10.88
CA SER A 450 -8.24 4.80 11.33
C SER A 450 -9.43 4.16 10.61
N ALA A 451 -9.33 3.89 9.30
CA ALA A 451 -10.39 3.20 8.56
C ALA A 451 -10.58 1.75 9.03
N ILE A 452 -9.48 1.02 9.28
CA ILE A 452 -9.51 -0.36 9.81
C ILE A 452 -10.18 -0.39 11.19
N LEU A 453 -9.80 0.52 12.09
CA LEU A 453 -10.38 0.59 13.44
C LEU A 453 -11.87 0.94 13.43
N LEU A 454 -12.31 1.88 12.58
CA LEU A 454 -13.74 2.19 12.41
C LEU A 454 -14.53 1.01 11.83
N LEU A 455 -13.96 0.29 10.87
CA LEU A 455 -14.58 -0.92 10.32
C LEU A 455 -14.72 -2.01 11.38
N LEU A 456 -13.67 -2.28 12.16
CA LEU A 456 -13.71 -3.25 13.25
C LEU A 456 -14.67 -2.84 14.37
N SER A 457 -14.76 -1.54 14.68
CA SER A 457 -15.77 -1.02 15.62
C SER A 457 -17.18 -1.30 15.13
N ALA A 458 -17.48 -1.02 13.85
CA ALA A 458 -18.79 -1.31 13.27
C ALA A 458 -19.11 -2.83 13.33
N ILE A 459 -18.14 -3.69 12.99
CA ILE A 459 -18.33 -5.15 13.01
C ILE A 459 -18.58 -5.66 14.44
N THR A 460 -17.78 -5.22 15.42
CA THR A 460 -17.95 -5.60 16.82
C THR A 460 -19.27 -5.09 17.39
N MET A 461 -19.67 -3.87 17.04
CA MET A 461 -20.97 -3.31 17.41
C MET A 461 -22.12 -4.16 16.86
N VAL A 462 -22.08 -4.56 15.60
CA VAL A 462 -23.12 -5.43 15.03
C VAL A 462 -23.20 -6.76 15.80
N LYS A 463 -22.06 -7.34 16.15
CA LYS A 463 -22.01 -8.61 16.89
C LYS A 463 -22.60 -8.50 18.31
N VAL A 464 -22.39 -7.38 19.00
CA VAL A 464 -22.91 -7.13 20.35
C VAL A 464 -24.42 -6.88 20.35
N TYR A 465 -24.94 -6.12 19.38
CA TYR A 465 -26.35 -5.69 19.39
C TYR A 465 -27.29 -6.64 18.63
N PHE A 466 -26.82 -7.31 17.57
CA PHE A 466 -27.69 -8.14 16.72
C PHE A 466 -27.54 -9.65 16.94
N VAL A 467 -26.53 -10.10 17.69
CA VAL A 467 -26.27 -11.54 17.93
C VAL A 467 -26.16 -11.80 19.43
N ARG A 468 -26.76 -12.89 19.93
CA ARG A 468 -26.75 -13.26 21.36
C ARG A 468 -25.32 -13.25 21.93
N PRO A 469 -24.96 -12.25 22.77
CA PRO A 469 -23.56 -12.02 23.14
C PRO A 469 -23.11 -12.91 24.31
N ILE A 470 -24.07 -13.38 25.11
CA ILE A 470 -23.90 -14.28 26.25
C ILE A 470 -25.03 -15.33 26.20
N SER A 471 -24.74 -16.55 26.64
CA SER A 471 -25.76 -17.59 26.83
C SER A 471 -25.50 -18.28 28.17
N CYS A 472 -26.53 -18.38 29.00
CA CYS A 472 -26.40 -18.80 30.39
C CYS A 472 -27.19 -20.08 30.68
N ASP A 473 -26.65 -20.90 31.59
CA ASP A 473 -27.34 -22.05 32.13
C ASP A 473 -28.50 -21.63 33.03
N ILE A 474 -29.66 -22.26 32.85
CA ILE A 474 -30.88 -21.94 33.59
C ILE A 474 -31.45 -23.16 34.32
N GLN A 475 -30.65 -24.22 34.49
CA GLN A 475 -31.07 -25.37 35.27
C GLN A 475 -31.47 -24.95 36.70
N GLY A 476 -32.69 -25.33 37.11
CA GLY A 476 -33.27 -24.95 38.40
C GLY A 476 -34.03 -23.62 38.44
N LEU A 477 -34.06 -22.86 37.34
CA LEU A 477 -34.85 -21.62 37.20
C LEU A 477 -36.05 -21.81 36.24
N PRO A 478 -37.13 -21.02 36.39
CA PRO A 478 -38.25 -21.06 35.45
C PRO A 478 -37.80 -20.72 34.03
N LYS A 479 -38.36 -21.41 33.02
CA LYS A 479 -37.96 -21.27 31.60
C LYS A 479 -38.08 -19.83 31.07
N GLU A 480 -38.99 -19.05 31.64
CA GLU A 480 -39.24 -17.64 31.29
C GLU A 480 -38.12 -16.70 31.76
N ALA A 481 -37.33 -17.10 32.76
CA ALA A 481 -36.25 -16.29 33.30
C ALA A 481 -34.99 -16.25 32.42
N ALA A 482 -34.93 -17.02 31.32
CA ALA A 482 -33.73 -17.13 30.49
C ALA A 482 -33.22 -15.77 29.97
N ASN A 483 -34.10 -15.00 29.33
CA ASN A 483 -33.75 -13.68 28.78
C ASN A 483 -33.39 -12.68 29.90
N TYR A 484 -34.04 -12.80 31.06
CA TYR A 484 -33.74 -11.97 32.22
C TYR A 484 -32.35 -12.28 32.79
N VAL A 485 -32.03 -13.56 33.01
CA VAL A 485 -30.73 -14.03 33.50
C VAL A 485 -29.62 -13.59 32.55
N GLU A 486 -29.79 -13.81 31.24
CA GLU A 486 -28.82 -13.38 30.23
C GLU A 486 -28.60 -11.86 30.26
N SER A 487 -29.67 -11.06 30.37
CA SER A 487 -29.59 -9.59 30.43
C SER A 487 -28.91 -9.08 31.71
N VAL A 488 -29.25 -9.68 32.85
CA VAL A 488 -28.66 -9.33 34.16
C VAL A 488 -27.19 -9.70 34.18
N CYS A 489 -26.84 -10.92 33.74
CA CYS A 489 -25.45 -11.38 33.69
C CYS A 489 -24.62 -10.65 32.64
N TRP A 490 -25.23 -10.24 31.52
CA TRP A 490 -24.57 -9.34 30.58
C TRP A 490 -24.21 -8.02 31.26
N ASN A 491 -25.16 -7.37 31.96
CA ASN A 491 -24.98 -6.06 32.57
C ASN A 491 -24.05 -6.06 33.79
N GLN A 492 -24.18 -7.06 34.67
CA GLN A 492 -23.37 -7.18 35.90
C GLN A 492 -21.94 -7.64 35.62
N GLY A 493 -21.69 -8.31 34.50
CA GLY A 493 -20.40 -8.91 34.17
C GLY A 493 -20.28 -10.34 34.66
N THR A 494 -19.24 -11.03 34.20
CA THR A 494 -18.97 -12.43 34.58
C THR A 494 -17.63 -12.56 35.29
N LEU A 495 -17.54 -13.57 36.16
CA LEU A 495 -16.33 -13.92 36.90
C LEU A 495 -15.66 -15.13 36.24
N ASN A 496 -14.34 -15.12 36.15
CA ASN A 496 -13.59 -16.26 35.65
C ASN A 496 -13.56 -17.38 36.72
N TRP A 497 -13.94 -18.60 36.34
CA TRP A 497 -14.05 -19.73 37.28
C TRP A 497 -12.69 -20.14 37.89
N ARG A 498 -11.57 -20.01 37.15
CA ARG A 498 -10.23 -20.35 37.65
C ARG A 498 -9.83 -19.50 38.85
N THR A 499 -10.39 -18.31 38.95
CA THR A 499 -10.15 -17.38 40.07
C THR A 499 -10.96 -17.78 41.31
N ILE A 500 -12.08 -18.51 41.16
CA ILE A 500 -12.95 -18.89 42.29
C ILE A 500 -12.25 -19.90 43.22
N SER A 501 -11.39 -20.76 42.68
CA SER A 501 -10.54 -21.69 43.47
C SER A 501 -9.55 -20.97 44.39
N GLU A 502 -9.14 -19.74 44.04
CA GLU A 502 -8.23 -18.89 44.84
C GLU A 502 -8.97 -17.87 45.73
N VAL A 503 -10.28 -17.66 45.50
CA VAL A 503 -11.11 -16.69 46.22
C VAL A 503 -11.53 -17.17 47.62
N GLN A 504 -11.09 -18.35 48.07
CA GLN A 504 -11.14 -18.70 49.49
C GLN A 504 -10.29 -17.78 50.39
N GLY A 505 -9.52 -16.81 49.86
CA GLY A 505 -8.73 -15.89 50.69
C GLY A 505 -8.52 -14.43 50.23
N SER A 506 -9.12 -13.94 49.13
CA SER A 506 -8.84 -12.57 48.65
C SER A 506 -10.06 -11.83 48.08
N ASN A 507 -10.36 -10.67 48.66
CA ASN A 507 -11.45 -9.74 48.32
C ASN A 507 -11.28 -9.01 46.96
N ARG A 508 -10.59 -9.60 45.98
CA ARG A 508 -10.41 -8.97 44.66
C ARG A 508 -11.20 -9.74 43.59
N SER A 509 -12.48 -9.42 43.48
CA SER A 509 -13.32 -9.79 42.35
C SER A 509 -12.85 -9.05 41.10
N THR A 510 -12.17 -9.76 40.19
CA THR A 510 -11.89 -9.25 38.85
C THR A 510 -13.15 -9.43 38.01
N ASP A 511 -14.06 -8.46 38.06
CA ASP A 511 -15.22 -8.41 37.19
C ASP A 511 -14.74 -8.25 35.74
N THR A 512 -14.90 -9.30 34.94
CA THR A 512 -14.57 -9.25 33.51
C THR A 512 -15.74 -8.61 32.77
N SER A 513 -15.83 -7.27 32.78
CA SER A 513 -16.85 -6.50 32.03
C SER A 513 -16.27 -5.67 30.88
N PHE A 514 -15.00 -5.89 30.53
CA PHE A 514 -14.31 -5.11 29.50
C PHE A 514 -14.95 -5.28 28.11
N TYR A 515 -15.51 -6.46 27.81
CA TYR A 515 -16.08 -6.81 26.50
C TYR A 515 -17.26 -5.92 26.05
N GLN A 516 -17.98 -5.30 26.99
CA GLN A 516 -19.06 -4.36 26.68
C GLN A 516 -18.54 -3.04 26.10
N ARG A 517 -17.32 -2.64 26.48
CA ARG A 517 -16.73 -1.33 26.15
C ARG A 517 -15.88 -1.35 24.87
N VAL A 518 -15.58 -2.53 24.34
CA VAL A 518 -14.67 -2.74 23.19
C VAL A 518 -15.04 -1.90 21.96
N PRO A 519 -16.29 -1.86 21.48
CA PRO A 519 -16.62 -1.10 20.25
C PRO A 519 -16.37 0.40 20.38
N VAL A 520 -16.68 0.97 21.55
CA VAL A 520 -16.45 2.40 21.87
C VAL A 520 -14.96 2.68 21.96
N TRP A 521 -14.19 1.79 22.57
CA TRP A 521 -12.73 1.89 22.64
C TRP A 521 -12.10 1.92 21.24
N LEU A 522 -12.54 1.07 20.31
CA LEU A 522 -12.03 1.08 18.92
C LEU A 522 -12.28 2.41 18.20
N ILE A 523 -13.40 3.10 18.47
CA ILE A 523 -13.68 4.44 17.92
C ILE A 523 -12.69 5.45 18.48
N ILE A 524 -12.47 5.44 19.80
CA ILE A 524 -11.51 6.33 20.47
C ILE A 524 -10.11 6.11 19.89
N GLN A 525 -9.68 4.86 19.71
CA GLN A 525 -8.40 4.54 19.07
C GLN A 525 -8.31 5.09 17.64
N ALA A 526 -9.37 4.97 16.85
CA ALA A 526 -9.40 5.49 15.47
C ALA A 526 -9.21 7.02 15.41
N ILE A 527 -9.86 7.76 16.32
CA ILE A 527 -9.75 9.21 16.44
C ILE A 527 -8.31 9.60 16.81
N LEU A 528 -7.72 8.90 17.78
CA LEU A 528 -6.35 9.16 18.23
C LEU A 528 -5.30 8.91 17.11
N PHE A 529 -5.48 7.90 16.26
CA PHE A 529 -4.64 7.70 15.07
C PHE A 529 -4.77 8.78 14.00
N TYR A 530 -5.93 9.45 13.91
CA TYR A 530 -6.15 10.55 12.97
C TYR A 530 -5.60 11.90 13.49
N LEU A 531 -5.46 12.06 14.80
CA LEU A 531 -5.08 13.32 15.44
C LEU A 531 -3.73 13.89 14.95
N PRO A 532 -2.64 13.11 14.80
CA PRO A 532 -1.38 13.65 14.28
C PRO A 532 -1.45 14.17 12.83
N HIS A 533 -2.37 13.66 12.01
CA HIS A 533 -2.60 14.19 10.66
C HIS A 533 -3.30 15.55 10.71
N PHE A 534 -4.31 15.69 11.57
CA PHE A 534 -4.94 16.98 11.82
C PHE A 534 -3.94 18.02 12.35
N THR A 535 -3.08 17.63 13.30
CA THR A 535 -2.04 18.53 13.82
C THR A 535 -1.02 18.91 12.75
N TRP A 536 -0.64 18.00 11.85
CA TRP A 536 0.23 18.33 10.72
C TRP A 536 -0.37 19.39 9.80
N HIS A 537 -1.64 19.26 9.43
CA HIS A 537 -2.31 20.25 8.59
C HIS A 537 -2.46 21.61 9.28
N ALA A 538 -2.76 21.62 10.59
CA ALA A 538 -2.81 22.84 11.38
C ALA A 538 -1.43 23.52 11.47
N LEU A 539 -0.37 22.76 11.76
CA LEU A 539 1.01 23.26 11.83
C LEU A 539 1.54 23.73 10.47
N LEU A 540 1.18 23.05 9.38
CA LEU A 540 1.52 23.47 8.02
C LEU A 540 0.90 24.82 7.68
N ASN A 541 -0.40 25.00 7.96
CA ASN A 541 -1.10 26.25 7.71
C ASN A 541 -0.51 27.38 8.59
N TRP A 542 -0.13 27.07 9.83
CA TRP A 542 0.53 28.03 10.73
C TRP A 542 1.96 28.40 10.29
N SER A 543 2.74 27.44 9.78
CA SER A 543 4.15 27.65 9.41
C SER A 543 4.35 28.25 8.01
N PHE A 544 3.47 27.96 7.05
CA PHE A 544 3.64 28.38 5.64
C PHE A 544 2.42 29.09 5.04
N GLY A 545 1.26 29.09 5.71
CA GLY A 545 -0.01 29.50 5.09
C GLY A 545 -0.35 28.64 3.86
N GLU A 546 -0.95 29.25 2.84
CA GLU A 546 -1.23 28.57 1.56
C GLU A 546 0.01 28.46 0.64
N ASN A 547 1.11 29.14 0.98
CA ASN A 547 2.27 29.31 0.09
C ASN A 547 2.96 28.00 -0.27
N LEU A 548 3.10 27.05 0.66
CA LEU A 548 3.73 25.75 0.36
C LEU A 548 2.85 24.89 -0.56
N ARG A 549 1.53 24.86 -0.32
CA ARG A 549 0.59 24.13 -1.19
C ARG A 549 0.59 24.73 -2.59
N TYR A 550 0.65 26.05 -2.69
CA TYR A 550 0.77 26.79 -3.93
C TYR A 550 2.11 26.55 -4.65
N LEU A 551 3.22 26.51 -3.92
CA LEU A 551 4.54 26.18 -4.48
C LEU A 551 4.54 24.74 -5.03
N LEU A 552 3.97 23.79 -4.29
CA LEU A 552 3.92 22.39 -4.73
C LEU A 552 2.98 22.19 -5.91
N SER A 553 1.82 22.87 -5.95
CA SER A 553 0.92 22.82 -7.11
C SER A 553 1.57 23.45 -8.34
N ARG A 554 2.34 24.52 -8.17
CA ARG A 554 3.06 25.20 -9.25
C ARG A 554 4.31 24.43 -9.73
N ALA A 555 5.11 23.87 -8.83
CA ALA A 555 6.25 23.02 -9.19
C ALA A 555 5.77 21.74 -9.89
N LYS A 556 4.65 21.21 -9.44
CA LYS A 556 3.95 20.12 -10.11
C LYS A 556 3.44 20.55 -11.49
N ALA A 557 2.81 21.72 -11.61
CA ALA A 557 2.41 22.26 -12.90
C ALA A 557 3.63 22.46 -13.83
N ALA A 558 4.77 22.96 -13.33
CA ALA A 558 6.01 23.12 -14.09
C ALA A 558 6.56 21.78 -14.61
N ALA A 559 6.37 20.68 -13.87
CA ALA A 559 6.69 19.34 -14.35
C ALA A 559 5.78 18.85 -15.48
N MET A 560 4.62 19.49 -15.61
CA MET A 560 3.59 19.17 -16.59
C MET A 560 3.65 20.13 -17.80
N THR A 561 4.21 21.33 -17.66
CA THR A 561 4.32 22.34 -18.74
C THR A 561 5.46 22.07 -19.71
N GLU A 562 5.29 22.43 -20.97
CA GLU A 562 6.24 22.05 -22.02
C GLU A 562 6.60 23.14 -22.99
N ASP A 563 5.74 24.17 -23.09
CA ASP A 563 6.23 25.40 -23.68
C ASP A 563 7.41 25.82 -22.81
N VAL A 564 8.59 25.84 -23.44
CA VAL A 564 9.87 26.05 -22.78
C VAL A 564 9.85 27.39 -22.05
N LEU A 565 9.17 28.39 -22.62
CA LEU A 565 9.05 29.71 -22.03
C LEU A 565 8.13 29.70 -20.81
N SER A 566 6.96 29.06 -20.87
CA SER A 566 6.07 28.93 -19.70
C SER A 566 6.63 28.00 -18.62
N ARG A 567 7.29 26.90 -18.97
CA ARG A 567 8.01 26.05 -18.00
C ARG A 567 9.14 26.83 -17.33
N ALA A 568 9.97 27.55 -18.10
CA ALA A 568 11.03 28.39 -17.54
C ALA A 568 10.45 29.49 -16.64
N ARG A 569 9.33 30.11 -17.03
CA ARG A 569 8.60 31.08 -16.18
C ARG A 569 8.08 30.45 -14.89
N MET A 570 7.52 29.24 -14.93
CA MET A 570 7.02 28.56 -13.73
C MET A 570 8.14 28.06 -12.83
N VAL A 571 9.21 27.51 -13.39
CA VAL A 571 10.44 27.12 -12.67
C VAL A 571 11.06 28.34 -12.01
N ARG A 572 11.13 29.47 -12.73
CA ARG A 572 11.61 30.74 -12.18
C ARG A 572 10.69 31.26 -11.08
N ALA A 573 9.37 31.26 -11.28
CA ALA A 573 8.41 31.65 -10.25
C ALA A 573 8.48 30.74 -8.99
N CYS A 574 8.77 29.45 -9.14
CA CYS A 574 9.03 28.56 -8.00
C CYS A 574 10.33 28.91 -7.29
N ALA A 575 11.40 29.21 -8.04
CA ALA A 575 12.67 29.65 -7.49
C ALA A 575 12.57 31.02 -6.81
N ASP A 576 11.81 31.96 -7.36
CA ASP A 576 11.49 33.27 -6.75
C ASP A 576 10.74 33.09 -5.44
N GLN A 577 9.76 32.18 -5.41
CA GLN A 577 9.01 31.89 -4.20
C GLN A 577 9.87 31.19 -3.13
N LEU A 578 10.77 30.27 -3.52
CA LEU A 578 11.78 29.69 -2.61
C LEU A 578 12.76 30.75 -2.10
N TYR A 579 13.18 31.67 -2.96
CA TYR A 579 14.05 32.77 -2.61
C TYR A 579 13.37 33.72 -1.61
N LEU A 580 12.11 34.09 -1.83
CA LEU A 580 11.31 34.88 -0.89
C LEU A 580 11.10 34.16 0.44
N LEU A 581 10.81 32.84 0.43
CA LEU A 581 10.68 32.03 1.64
C LEU A 581 12.01 31.93 2.42
N SER A 582 13.14 31.89 1.70
CA SER A 582 14.47 31.92 2.34
C SER A 582 14.76 33.27 3.00
N ARG A 583 14.26 34.38 2.44
CA ARG A 583 14.57 35.77 2.85
C ARG A 583 13.57 36.36 3.85
N GLN A 584 12.30 35.95 3.82
CA GLN A 584 11.31 36.32 4.84
C GLN A 584 11.71 35.83 6.24
N ASN A 585 12.44 34.71 6.31
CA ASN A 585 13.01 34.21 7.56
C ASN A 585 14.29 34.95 8.03
N PHE A 586 14.82 35.89 7.24
CA PHE A 586 15.95 36.77 7.64
C PHE A 586 15.50 38.12 8.21
N ASN A 587 14.25 38.56 7.98
CA ASN A 587 13.84 39.94 8.27
C ASN A 587 12.88 40.11 9.47
N THR A 588 12.50 39.06 10.19
CA THR A 588 11.78 39.23 11.46
C THR A 588 12.77 39.20 12.62
N ILE A 589 13.52 40.30 12.76
CA ILE A 589 13.90 40.98 14.01
C ILE A 589 14.62 42.23 13.50
N THR A 590 13.89 43.34 13.37
CA THR A 590 14.49 44.64 13.64
C THR A 590 14.97 44.57 15.09
N CYS A 591 16.23 44.14 15.30
CA CYS A 591 16.89 44.34 16.59
C CYS A 591 16.88 45.87 16.76
N PRO A 592 16.28 46.44 17.83
CA PRO A 592 16.08 47.89 18.00
C PRO A 592 17.39 48.68 18.16
N CYS A 593 18.53 48.06 17.85
CA CYS A 593 19.87 48.63 17.95
C CYS A 593 20.27 49.43 16.70
N SER A 594 19.48 49.45 15.61
CA SER A 594 19.81 50.21 14.40
C SER A 594 19.41 51.70 14.46
N MET A 595 18.92 52.20 15.61
CA MET A 595 18.61 53.62 15.84
C MET A 595 19.58 54.29 16.82
N LEU A 596 20.70 53.64 17.15
CA LEU A 596 21.67 54.10 18.15
C LEU A 596 23.11 54.00 17.62
N GLU A 597 23.32 54.45 16.37
CA GLU A 597 24.66 54.48 15.75
C GLU A 597 25.59 55.57 16.28
N ASP A 598 25.17 56.43 17.22
CA ASP A 598 25.93 57.64 17.57
C ASP A 598 26.67 57.66 18.93
N TYR A 599 26.72 56.59 19.73
CA TYR A 599 27.50 56.62 20.97
C TYR A 599 28.39 55.39 21.20
N HIS A 600 29.68 55.70 21.40
CA HIS A 600 30.78 54.76 21.65
C HIS A 600 30.57 53.86 22.88
N GLY A 601 30.86 52.57 22.68
CA GLY A 601 31.52 51.71 23.68
C GLY A 601 30.64 51.10 24.78
N ALA A 602 29.90 50.02 24.48
CA ALA A 602 29.58 48.94 25.46
C ALA A 602 28.70 47.79 24.90
N PHE A 603 28.93 47.21 23.70
CA PHE A 603 27.97 46.24 23.15
C PHE A 603 28.58 44.94 22.60
N GLN A 604 29.33 44.22 23.45
CA GLN A 604 29.73 42.83 23.18
C GLN A 604 28.66 41.81 23.65
N THR A 605 27.81 42.17 24.61
CA THR A 605 26.78 41.29 25.20
C THR A 605 25.50 41.20 24.36
N CYS A 606 25.07 42.28 23.69
CA CYS A 606 23.87 42.22 22.83
C CYS A 606 24.13 41.51 21.49
N ARG A 607 25.37 41.50 21.00
CA ARG A 607 25.77 40.67 19.85
C ARG A 607 25.62 39.18 20.16
N HIS A 608 25.81 38.77 21.43
CA HIS A 608 25.53 37.40 21.87
C HIS A 608 24.04 37.12 22.09
N ALA A 609 23.26 38.09 22.59
CA ALA A 609 21.81 37.94 22.75
C ALA A 609 21.05 37.91 21.40
N CYS A 610 21.37 38.80 20.44
CA CYS A 610 20.79 38.80 19.09
C CYS A 610 21.29 37.56 18.29
N ASN A 611 22.49 37.00 18.57
CA ASN A 611 22.95 35.70 18.03
C ASN A 611 22.26 34.46 18.66
N MET A 612 21.79 34.51 19.90
CA MET A 612 21.05 33.41 20.52
C MET A 612 19.60 33.36 20.05
N VAL A 613 18.97 34.51 19.79
CA VAL A 613 17.60 34.59 19.26
C VAL A 613 17.54 34.33 17.74
N GLY A 614 18.63 34.57 16.99
CA GLY A 614 18.77 34.20 15.57
C GLY A 614 18.93 32.70 15.27
N ARG A 615 18.83 31.81 16.27
CA ARG A 615 19.15 30.38 16.16
C ARG A 615 17.96 29.42 16.08
N VAL A 616 16.72 29.89 15.86
CA VAL A 616 15.58 29.01 15.51
C VAL A 616 15.23 29.18 14.04
N ARG A 617 16.16 28.77 13.18
CA ARG A 617 16.12 28.93 11.71
C ARG A 617 15.31 27.82 10.99
N ASN A 618 14.60 26.95 11.72
CA ASN A 618 13.97 25.73 11.19
C ASN A 618 12.56 25.49 11.75
N LYS A 619 11.55 26.30 11.41
CA LYS A 619 10.18 26.09 11.96
C LYS A 619 9.51 24.87 11.34
N SER A 620 9.70 24.64 10.05
CA SER A 620 8.92 23.64 9.31
C SER A 620 9.47 22.21 9.38
N ALA A 621 10.78 22.03 9.25
CA ALA A 621 11.43 20.73 9.39
C ALA A 621 11.24 20.17 10.82
N ILE A 622 11.29 21.04 11.83
CA ILE A 622 11.05 20.67 13.23
C ILE A 622 9.57 20.36 13.47
N CYS A 623 8.63 21.13 12.91
CA CYS A 623 7.20 20.79 12.97
C CYS A 623 6.90 19.42 12.35
N TYR A 624 7.54 19.08 11.22
CA TYR A 624 7.37 17.77 10.60
C TYR A 624 7.95 16.64 11.47
N LEU A 625 9.15 16.84 12.03
CA LEU A 625 9.75 15.88 12.97
C LEU A 625 8.92 15.73 14.26
N PHE A 626 8.33 16.82 14.76
CA PHE A 626 7.42 16.80 15.90
C PHE A 626 6.18 15.94 15.60
N VAL A 627 5.56 16.11 14.43
CA VAL A 627 4.45 15.24 13.99
C VAL A 627 4.88 13.79 13.89
N LYS A 628 6.08 13.49 13.37
CA LYS A 628 6.62 12.12 13.33
C LYS A 628 6.77 11.53 14.74
N SER A 629 7.22 12.32 15.71
CA SER A 629 7.27 11.92 17.11
C SER A 629 5.87 11.68 17.69
N LEU A 630 4.88 12.51 17.33
CA LEU A 630 3.48 12.30 17.73
C LEU A 630 2.92 10.98 17.21
N TYR A 631 3.25 10.55 15.98
CA TYR A 631 2.84 9.23 15.48
C TYR A 631 3.43 8.08 16.30
N ILE A 632 4.71 8.18 16.69
CA ILE A 632 5.36 7.16 17.54
C ILE A 632 4.76 7.14 18.94
N LEU A 633 4.61 8.31 19.57
CA LEU A 633 4.01 8.45 20.89
C LEU A 633 2.57 7.92 20.90
N ASN A 634 1.79 8.23 19.86
CA ASN A 634 0.47 7.66 19.70
C ASN A 634 0.56 6.13 19.57
N GLY A 635 1.41 5.57 18.72
CA GLY A 635 1.57 4.11 18.62
C GLY A 635 1.89 3.43 19.96
N ILE A 636 2.79 4.00 20.77
CA ILE A 636 3.11 3.50 22.12
C ILE A 636 1.91 3.63 23.06
N LEU A 637 1.23 4.79 23.04
CA LEU A 637 0.03 5.03 23.83
C LEU A 637 -1.07 4.02 23.48
N GLN A 638 -1.22 3.63 22.22
CA GLN A 638 -2.23 2.65 21.78
C GLN A 638 -1.94 1.25 22.31
N VAL A 639 -0.67 0.83 22.33
CA VAL A 639 -0.25 -0.43 22.95
C VAL A 639 -0.51 -0.41 24.46
N PHE A 640 -0.29 0.74 25.12
CA PHE A 640 -0.60 0.92 26.53
C PHE A 640 -2.10 0.89 26.82
N LEU A 641 -2.91 1.62 26.04
CA LEU A 641 -4.36 1.64 26.18
C LEU A 641 -4.99 0.26 25.96
N ALA A 642 -4.45 -0.53 25.02
CA ALA A 642 -4.86 -1.91 24.83
C ALA A 642 -4.57 -2.79 26.07
N ALA A 643 -3.45 -2.58 26.75
CA ALA A 643 -3.10 -3.28 27.99
C ALA A 643 -4.01 -2.88 29.17
N CYS A 644 -4.29 -1.58 29.33
CA CYS A 644 -5.19 -1.08 30.36
C CYS A 644 -6.62 -1.61 30.21
N LEU A 645 -7.10 -1.78 28.97
CA LEU A 645 -8.43 -2.31 28.70
C LEU A 645 -8.62 -3.76 29.19
N LEU A 646 -7.54 -4.55 29.16
CA LEU A 646 -7.52 -5.94 29.61
C LEU A 646 -7.23 -6.08 31.12
N SER A 647 -7.32 -4.98 31.89
CA SER A 647 -7.16 -4.94 33.35
C SER A 647 -5.81 -5.50 33.84
N GLN A 648 -4.71 -5.18 33.15
CA GLN A 648 -3.36 -5.52 33.61
C GLN A 648 -2.63 -4.29 34.17
N ASP A 649 -2.07 -4.43 35.38
CA ASP A 649 -1.25 -3.39 36.03
C ASP A 649 0.20 -3.32 35.50
N THR A 650 0.62 -4.17 34.53
CA THR A 650 2.03 -4.25 34.11
C THR A 650 2.26 -4.24 32.59
N LEU A 651 3.17 -3.36 32.14
CA LEU A 651 3.55 -3.14 30.73
C LEU A 651 4.14 -4.40 30.04
N VAL A 652 4.75 -5.30 30.82
CA VAL A 652 5.55 -6.45 30.34
C VAL A 652 4.69 -7.58 29.77
N HIS A 653 3.45 -7.75 30.25
CA HIS A 653 2.52 -8.78 29.76
C HIS A 653 1.81 -8.41 28.45
N SER A 654 1.85 -7.13 28.04
CA SER A 654 1.26 -6.65 26.78
C SER A 654 2.02 -7.11 25.53
N VAL A 655 3.33 -7.38 25.67
CA VAL A 655 4.18 -7.86 24.56
C VAL A 655 3.98 -9.36 24.28
N THR A 656 3.45 -10.12 25.25
CA THR A 656 3.29 -11.59 25.19
C THR A 656 1.83 -12.04 25.06
N MET A 657 0.91 -11.14 24.65
CA MET A 657 -0.54 -11.36 24.50
C MET A 657 -0.96 -12.54 23.61
N GLY A 658 -0.03 -13.22 22.94
CA GLY A 658 -0.34 -14.24 21.93
C GLY A 658 -0.77 -15.62 22.41
N TYR A 659 -0.75 -15.96 23.71
CA TYR A 659 -0.90 -17.38 24.12
C TYR A 659 -1.70 -17.70 25.40
N ASN A 660 -2.23 -16.72 26.14
CA ASN A 660 -2.90 -17.02 27.42
C ASN A 660 -4.40 -16.73 27.40
N SER A 661 -5.20 -17.81 27.35
CA SER A 661 -6.66 -17.86 27.53
C SER A 661 -7.17 -17.33 28.88
N ARG A 662 -6.28 -16.79 29.73
CA ARG A 662 -6.66 -16.11 30.98
C ARG A 662 -7.31 -14.74 30.74
N PHE A 663 -6.98 -14.06 29.64
CA PHE A 663 -7.43 -12.67 29.41
C PHE A 663 -8.80 -12.57 28.75
N PHE A 664 -9.16 -13.58 27.94
CA PHE A 664 -10.46 -13.68 27.30
C PHE A 664 -11.16 -14.96 27.78
N PRO A 665 -11.83 -14.95 28.95
CA PRO A 665 -12.55 -16.13 29.40
C PRO A 665 -13.70 -16.43 28.43
N HIS A 666 -13.67 -17.65 27.93
CA HIS A 666 -14.68 -18.23 27.03
C HIS A 666 -15.95 -18.66 27.77
N THR A 667 -15.80 -18.96 29.07
CA THR A 667 -16.86 -19.33 30.00
C THR A 667 -16.63 -18.60 31.32
N GLY A 668 -17.69 -18.07 31.91
CA GLY A 668 -17.65 -17.37 33.20
C GLY A 668 -18.85 -17.72 34.07
N VAL A 669 -18.78 -17.37 35.35
CA VAL A 669 -19.87 -17.56 36.32
C VAL A 669 -20.47 -16.20 36.65
N CYS A 670 -21.78 -16.14 36.74
CA CYS A 670 -22.56 -14.96 37.12
C CYS A 670 -23.34 -15.26 38.40
N THR A 671 -23.33 -14.34 39.36
CA THR A 671 -24.09 -14.48 40.61
C THR A 671 -25.30 -13.57 40.61
N LEU A 672 -26.51 -14.13 40.69
CA LEU A 672 -27.76 -13.38 40.63
C LEU A 672 -28.59 -13.56 41.88
N ARG A 673 -29.21 -12.47 42.35
CA ARG A 673 -30.12 -12.48 43.50
C ARG A 673 -31.55 -12.37 42.99
N LEU A 674 -32.33 -13.44 43.19
CA LEU A 674 -33.76 -13.42 42.86
C LEU A 674 -34.56 -13.07 44.14
N PRO A 675 -35.35 -11.98 44.13
CA PRO A 675 -36.26 -11.69 45.22
C PRO A 675 -37.42 -12.70 45.21
N SER A 676 -37.74 -13.28 46.37
CA SER A 676 -38.91 -14.14 46.57
C SER A 676 -39.84 -13.48 47.57
N LEU A 677 -41.16 -13.52 47.32
CA LEU A 677 -42.14 -13.03 48.27
C LEU A 677 -42.06 -13.87 49.56
N GLY A 678 -41.69 -13.23 50.68
CA GLY A 678 -41.68 -13.85 52.02
C GLY A 678 -40.38 -14.57 52.46
N VAL A 679 -39.31 -14.62 51.65
CA VAL A 679 -38.03 -15.27 52.01
C VAL A 679 -36.84 -14.36 51.67
N ARG A 680 -35.78 -14.39 52.50
CA ARG A 680 -34.51 -13.68 52.24
C ARG A 680 -34.02 -14.03 50.82
N SER A 681 -33.58 -13.04 50.06
CA SER A 681 -33.14 -13.23 48.66
C SER A 681 -32.11 -14.36 48.56
N ARG A 682 -32.39 -15.35 47.70
CA ARG A 682 -31.46 -16.45 47.44
C ARG A 682 -30.47 -16.03 46.35
N LEU A 683 -29.19 -16.32 46.60
CA LEU A 683 -28.12 -16.15 45.62
C LEU A 683 -28.07 -17.40 44.75
N TYR A 684 -28.19 -17.23 43.45
CA TYR A 684 -28.00 -18.26 42.44
C TYR A 684 -26.69 -18.00 41.72
N THR A 685 -25.93 -19.05 41.45
CA THR A 685 -24.72 -19.00 40.62
C THR A 685 -25.02 -19.70 39.31
N VAL A 686 -24.86 -18.98 38.20
CA VAL A 686 -25.17 -19.47 36.86
C VAL A 686 -23.91 -19.45 36.01
N SER A 687 -23.65 -20.56 35.32
CA SER A 687 -22.57 -20.67 34.35
C SER A 687 -23.00 -20.07 33.02
N CYS A 688 -22.17 -19.21 32.42
CA CYS A 688 -22.44 -18.56 31.15
C CYS A 688 -21.29 -18.76 30.15
N ALA A 689 -21.63 -18.96 28.89
CA ALA A 689 -20.71 -18.96 27.77
C ALA A 689 -20.64 -17.56 27.14
N LEU A 690 -19.42 -17.13 26.79
CA LEU A 690 -19.14 -15.82 26.18
C LEU A 690 -18.56 -16.01 24.77
N PRO A 691 -19.39 -16.39 23.77
CA PRO A 691 -18.91 -16.57 22.40
C PRO A 691 -18.36 -15.28 21.78
N VAL A 692 -18.77 -14.11 22.28
CA VAL A 692 -18.24 -12.81 21.85
C VAL A 692 -16.73 -12.66 22.17
N ASN A 693 -16.24 -13.27 23.24
CA ASN A 693 -14.84 -13.16 23.65
C ASN A 693 -13.88 -13.88 22.71
N VAL A 694 -14.32 -14.97 22.06
CA VAL A 694 -13.55 -15.65 20.99
C VAL A 694 -13.33 -14.70 19.81
N PHE A 695 -14.35 -13.93 19.45
CA PHE A 695 -14.22 -12.94 18.39
C PHE A 695 -13.27 -11.81 18.80
N TYR A 696 -13.37 -11.32 20.03
CA TYR A 696 -12.47 -10.28 20.53
C TYR A 696 -11.02 -10.73 20.61
N GLU A 697 -10.73 -11.94 21.11
CA GLU A 697 -9.39 -12.50 21.15
C GLU A 697 -8.69 -12.42 19.78
N ASN A 698 -9.40 -12.81 18.72
CA ASN A 698 -8.89 -12.76 17.35
C ASN A 698 -8.72 -11.33 16.82
N VAL A 699 -9.69 -10.43 17.09
CA VAL A 699 -9.60 -9.02 16.69
C VAL A 699 -8.42 -8.33 17.37
N TYR A 700 -8.21 -8.58 18.67
CA TYR A 700 -7.10 -8.02 19.43
C TYR A 700 -5.76 -8.56 18.97
N PHE A 701 -5.67 -9.85 18.64
CA PHE A 701 -4.45 -10.44 18.07
C PHE A 701 -4.06 -9.77 16.74
N PHE A 702 -5.03 -9.59 15.83
CA PHE A 702 -4.80 -8.89 14.56
C PHE A 702 -4.37 -7.42 14.79
N LEU A 703 -5.08 -6.70 15.66
CA LEU A 703 -4.78 -5.30 15.97
C LEU A 703 -3.40 -5.14 16.60
N TRP A 704 -2.99 -6.06 17.47
CA TRP A 704 -1.67 -6.04 18.07
C TRP A 704 -0.57 -6.16 17.02
N LEU A 705 -0.67 -7.15 16.11
CA LEU A 705 0.28 -7.30 14.99
C LEU A 705 0.31 -6.06 14.09
N TRP A 706 -0.87 -5.51 13.78
CA TRP A 706 -1.00 -4.34 12.94
C TRP A 706 -0.35 -3.10 13.58
N ILE A 707 -0.67 -2.80 14.84
CA ILE A 707 -0.13 -1.64 15.56
C ILE A 707 1.39 -1.76 15.71
N MET A 708 1.92 -2.95 16.00
CA MET A 708 3.36 -3.19 16.06
C MET A 708 4.03 -2.97 14.70
N GLY A 709 3.43 -3.43 13.60
CA GLY A 709 3.92 -3.18 12.25
C GLY A 709 3.91 -1.68 11.89
N VAL A 710 2.83 -0.98 12.20
CA VAL A 710 2.69 0.47 11.98
C VAL A 710 3.71 1.25 12.82
N LEU A 711 3.92 0.86 14.08
CA LEU A 711 4.91 1.46 14.96
C LEU A 711 6.33 1.27 14.41
N PHE A 712 6.66 0.06 13.95
CA PHE A 712 7.96 -0.24 13.33
C PHE A 712 8.23 0.63 12.09
N VAL A 713 7.28 0.72 11.16
CA VAL A 713 7.39 1.58 9.98
C VAL A 713 7.50 3.06 10.36
N SER A 714 6.76 3.50 11.39
CA SER A 714 6.79 4.88 11.87
C SER A 714 8.14 5.24 12.52
N ILE A 715 8.74 4.33 13.30
CA ILE A 715 10.07 4.50 13.89
C ILE A 715 11.13 4.59 12.80
N ILE A 716 11.13 3.66 11.82
CA ILE A 716 12.09 3.68 10.73
C ILE A 716 11.97 4.99 9.93
N THR A 717 10.75 5.38 9.56
CA THR A 717 10.58 6.60 8.76
C THR A 717 10.96 7.84 9.55
N ALA A 718 10.57 7.96 10.83
CA ALA A 718 10.99 9.06 11.69
C ALA A 718 12.52 9.14 11.81
N PHE A 719 13.19 8.01 12.04
CA PHE A 719 14.65 7.95 12.11
C PHE A 719 15.30 8.36 10.77
N THR A 720 14.78 7.88 9.64
CA THR A 720 15.32 8.30 8.33
C THR A 720 15.13 9.80 8.09
N TRP A 721 14.01 10.39 8.47
CA TRP A 721 13.76 11.83 8.36
C TRP A 721 14.63 12.63 9.34
N LEU A 722 14.83 12.13 10.57
CA LEU A 722 15.75 12.69 11.56
C LEU A 722 17.18 12.77 11.00
N CYS A 723 17.70 11.65 10.47
CA CYS A 723 19.02 11.60 9.85
C CYS A 723 19.11 12.48 8.59
N ARG A 724 18.07 12.54 7.76
CA ARG A 724 18.06 13.34 6.51
C ARG A 724 18.01 14.84 6.75
N LEU A 725 17.39 15.30 7.84
CA LEU A 725 17.16 16.72 8.13
C LEU A 725 18.17 17.29 9.13
N LEU A 726 18.53 16.55 10.18
CA LEU A 726 19.44 17.04 11.23
C LEU A 726 20.91 16.81 10.92
N MET A 727 21.28 15.71 10.22
CA MET A 727 22.70 15.45 9.91
C MET A 727 23.14 16.33 8.74
N PRO A 728 24.09 17.27 8.94
CA PRO A 728 24.51 18.20 7.90
C PRO A 728 25.16 17.46 6.72
N TYR A 729 25.86 16.35 6.98
CA TYR A 729 26.44 15.51 5.94
C TYR A 729 25.38 14.98 4.95
N HIS A 730 24.35 14.29 5.42
CA HIS A 730 23.31 13.73 4.53
C HIS A 730 22.45 14.82 3.86
N ARG A 731 22.15 15.89 4.59
CA ARG A 731 21.40 17.03 4.08
C ARG A 731 22.13 17.71 2.91
N ASN A 732 23.37 18.11 3.16
CA ASN A 732 24.18 18.86 2.22
C ASN A 732 24.62 17.97 1.04
N ASN A 733 24.94 16.69 1.29
CA ASN A 733 25.34 15.76 0.22
C ASN A 733 24.20 15.51 -0.79
N PHE A 734 22.96 15.40 -0.32
CA PHE A 734 21.80 15.25 -1.21
C PHE A 734 21.64 16.44 -2.16
N ILE A 735 21.64 17.67 -1.63
CA ILE A 735 21.49 18.88 -2.44
C ILE A 735 22.71 19.08 -3.35
N ARG A 736 23.93 18.80 -2.85
CA ARG A 736 25.17 18.88 -3.64
C ARG A 736 25.16 17.91 -4.81
N THR A 737 24.78 16.65 -4.59
CA THR A 737 24.69 15.64 -5.66
C THR A 737 23.60 16.02 -6.67
N LEU A 738 22.43 16.46 -6.19
CA LEU A 738 21.34 16.88 -7.07
C LEU A 738 21.74 18.10 -7.92
N LEU A 739 22.42 19.08 -7.34
CA LEU A 739 22.91 20.28 -8.03
C LEU A 739 23.96 19.92 -9.09
N HIS A 740 24.96 19.09 -8.75
CA HIS A 740 25.99 18.65 -9.70
C HIS A 740 25.38 17.92 -10.90
N VAL A 741 24.48 16.96 -10.66
CA VAL A 741 23.82 16.20 -11.74
C VAL A 741 22.98 17.13 -12.61
N SER A 742 22.32 18.12 -12.02
CA SER A 742 21.45 19.05 -12.75
C SER A 742 22.24 20.09 -13.56
N LEU A 743 23.44 20.48 -13.12
CA LEU A 743 24.34 21.40 -13.81
C LEU A 743 25.09 20.74 -14.99
N LEU A 744 25.31 19.42 -14.95
CA LEU A 744 25.93 18.65 -16.03
C LEU A 744 24.99 18.41 -17.23
N LYS A 745 23.70 18.76 -17.10
CA LYS A 745 22.73 18.69 -18.19
C LYS A 745 22.81 20.00 -18.99
N PRO A 746 23.13 19.99 -20.30
CA PRO A 746 23.07 21.21 -21.09
C PRO A 746 21.63 21.78 -21.07
N PRO A 747 21.46 23.12 -21.11
CA PRO A 747 20.13 23.71 -21.20
C PRO A 747 19.42 23.16 -22.44
N SER A 748 18.13 22.85 -22.30
CA SER A 748 17.38 22.08 -23.29
C SER A 748 17.11 22.79 -24.62
N PHE A 749 17.44 24.07 -24.77
CA PHE A 749 17.22 24.80 -26.04
C PHE A 749 18.25 25.92 -26.21
N ARG A 750 18.89 25.97 -27.38
CA ARG A 750 19.39 27.22 -27.96
C ARG A 750 18.20 27.93 -28.59
N VAL A 751 18.03 29.20 -28.26
CA VAL A 751 17.06 30.08 -28.93
C VAL A 751 17.69 30.48 -30.26
N SER A 752 17.19 29.93 -31.37
CA SER A 752 17.63 30.34 -32.71
C SER A 752 16.84 31.54 -33.24
N ASP A 753 15.68 31.85 -32.67
CA ASP A 753 14.74 32.84 -33.22
C ASP A 753 14.33 33.90 -32.17
N ALA A 754 15.32 34.65 -31.65
CA ALA A 754 15.06 35.88 -30.92
C ALA A 754 16.10 36.92 -31.33
N THR A 755 15.89 37.53 -32.50
CA THR A 755 16.78 38.58 -33.02
C THR A 755 16.71 39.91 -32.26
N ASP A 756 15.91 40.04 -31.19
CA ASP A 756 15.78 41.31 -30.45
C ASP A 756 16.22 41.27 -28.99
N LEU A 757 16.94 40.24 -28.53
CA LEU A 757 17.50 40.23 -27.16
C LEU A 757 18.94 39.72 -27.10
N ASP A 758 19.76 40.08 -28.09
CA ASP A 758 21.09 39.50 -28.27
C ASP A 758 22.26 40.50 -28.19
N ILE A 759 22.18 41.52 -27.31
CA ILE A 759 23.28 42.51 -27.18
C ILE A 759 24.06 42.48 -25.85
N LEU A 760 23.64 41.75 -24.80
CA LEU A 760 24.41 41.78 -23.52
C LEU A 760 24.71 40.43 -22.82
N ALA A 761 24.32 39.29 -23.39
CA ALA A 761 24.52 37.99 -22.73
C ALA A 761 25.26 36.93 -23.57
N GLY A 762 25.71 37.27 -24.77
CA GLY A 762 26.25 36.32 -25.75
C GLY A 762 27.75 36.43 -25.98
N ARG A 763 28.59 35.92 -25.06
CA ARG A 763 29.91 35.32 -25.40
C ARG A 763 30.69 34.69 -24.23
N ALA A 764 30.34 34.93 -22.97
CA ALA A 764 31.13 34.45 -21.82
C ALA A 764 30.54 33.24 -21.06
N TYR A 765 29.50 32.56 -21.59
CA TYR A 765 28.70 31.61 -20.81
C TYR A 765 28.91 30.11 -21.14
N TYR A 766 29.92 29.78 -21.95
CA TYR A 766 30.22 28.40 -22.39
C TYR A 766 31.54 27.83 -21.88
N GLU A 767 32.13 28.43 -20.84
CA GLU A 767 33.10 27.68 -20.05
C GLU A 767 32.36 26.92 -18.97
N ALA A 768 32.63 25.62 -18.88
CA ALA A 768 32.18 24.77 -17.80
C ALA A 768 32.47 25.48 -16.47
N ALA A 769 31.43 25.99 -15.81
CA ALA A 769 31.59 26.61 -14.51
C ALA A 769 32.17 25.55 -13.57
N ILE A 770 33.47 25.67 -13.31
CA ILE A 770 34.17 24.98 -12.25
C ILE A 770 33.37 25.29 -10.99
N LEU A 771 32.67 24.28 -10.47
CA LEU A 771 31.80 24.46 -9.32
C LEU A 771 32.71 24.66 -8.10
N ASP A 772 32.96 25.91 -7.74
CA ASP A 772 33.78 26.24 -6.58
C ASP A 772 33.12 25.67 -5.31
N GLY A 773 33.81 24.72 -4.67
CA GLY A 773 33.31 23.98 -3.52
C GLY A 773 32.94 24.89 -2.36
N ALA A 774 33.69 25.99 -2.18
CA ALA A 774 33.46 26.96 -1.11
C ALA A 774 32.14 27.73 -1.31
N LEU A 775 31.82 28.08 -2.55
CA LEU A 775 30.62 28.84 -2.86
C LEU A 775 29.36 27.97 -2.77
N VAL A 776 29.46 26.70 -3.17
CA VAL A 776 28.38 25.72 -2.97
C VAL A 776 28.13 25.50 -1.48
N GLU A 777 29.19 25.41 -0.67
CA GLU A 777 29.06 25.25 0.76
C GLU A 777 28.31 26.43 1.40
N ARG A 778 28.65 27.67 1.00
CA ARG A 778 27.94 28.88 1.44
C ARG A 778 26.47 28.90 1.03
N PHE A 779 26.14 28.49 -0.20
CA PHE A 779 24.74 28.35 -0.63
C PHE A 779 23.96 27.34 0.22
N LEU A 780 24.59 26.19 0.54
CA LEU A 780 23.98 25.14 1.35
C LEU A 780 23.75 25.58 2.81
N THR A 781 24.67 26.36 3.39
CA THR A 781 24.57 26.82 4.78
C THR A 781 23.69 28.04 4.94
N ASP A 782 23.77 29.02 4.04
CA ASP A 782 23.20 30.35 4.27
C ASP A 782 21.82 30.52 3.63
N VAL A 783 21.54 29.79 2.55
CA VAL A 783 20.30 29.94 1.76
C VAL A 783 19.41 28.71 1.88
N VAL A 784 19.95 27.50 1.67
CA VAL A 784 19.13 26.28 1.65
C VAL A 784 18.74 25.80 3.06
N GLY A 785 19.71 25.67 3.98
CA GLY A 785 19.43 25.29 5.37
C GLY A 785 18.63 23.97 5.53
N CYS A 786 18.01 23.77 6.70
CA CYS A 786 17.16 22.59 6.94
C CYS A 786 15.82 22.69 6.21
N ASP A 787 15.18 23.86 6.28
CA ASP A 787 13.83 24.07 5.74
C ASP A 787 13.83 24.03 4.21
N GLY A 788 14.82 24.61 3.53
CA GLY A 788 14.97 24.48 2.08
C GLY A 788 15.29 23.05 1.64
N SER A 789 16.10 22.31 2.41
CA SER A 789 16.33 20.87 2.16
C SER A 789 15.05 20.05 2.31
N PHE A 790 14.23 20.36 3.33
CA PHE A 790 12.92 19.74 3.52
C PHE A 790 12.00 20.03 2.33
N ILE A 791 11.83 21.31 1.96
CA ILE A 791 10.97 21.73 0.85
C ILE A 791 11.41 21.08 -0.47
N ILE A 792 12.71 21.06 -0.79
CA ILE A 792 13.23 20.43 -2.02
C ILE A 792 12.93 18.93 -2.06
N ARG A 793 12.98 18.22 -0.92
CA ARG A 793 12.58 16.81 -0.85
C ARG A 793 11.08 16.62 -1.07
N VAL A 794 10.25 17.53 -0.55
CA VAL A 794 8.79 17.49 -0.78
C VAL A 794 8.44 17.84 -2.23
N VAL A 795 9.13 18.83 -2.83
CA VAL A 795 9.00 19.15 -4.26
C VAL A 795 9.41 17.96 -5.12
N ARG A 796 10.51 17.27 -4.79
CA ARG A 796 10.94 16.03 -5.46
C ARG A 796 9.88 14.94 -5.48
N LEU A 797 9.18 14.73 -4.37
CA LEU A 797 8.09 13.74 -4.27
C LEU A 797 6.89 14.09 -5.18
N ASN A 798 6.76 15.36 -5.59
CA ASN A 798 5.62 15.86 -6.37
C ASN A 798 5.90 16.11 -7.86
N ALA A 799 7.08 16.66 -8.16
CA ALA A 799 7.50 17.13 -9.48
C ALA A 799 8.60 16.25 -10.11
N GLY A 800 9.15 15.28 -9.36
CA GLY A 800 10.22 14.40 -9.80
C GLY A 800 11.60 15.06 -9.81
N ASP A 801 12.64 14.26 -10.05
CA ASP A 801 14.05 14.67 -9.89
C ASP A 801 14.48 15.75 -10.88
N ILE A 802 13.92 15.74 -12.10
CA ILE A 802 14.34 16.63 -13.19
C ILE A 802 13.91 18.07 -12.92
N VAL A 803 12.63 18.30 -12.64
CA VAL A 803 12.07 19.64 -12.44
C VAL A 803 12.56 20.22 -11.13
N THR A 804 12.72 19.38 -10.11
CA THR A 804 13.36 19.78 -8.84
C THR A 804 14.80 20.23 -9.05
N GLY A 805 15.55 19.55 -9.92
CA GLY A 805 16.89 19.95 -10.33
C GLY A 805 16.92 21.30 -11.05
N GLU A 806 15.99 21.54 -11.98
CA GLU A 806 15.86 22.83 -12.68
C GLU A 806 15.52 24.00 -11.74
N ILE A 807 14.60 23.78 -10.80
CA ILE A 807 14.26 24.76 -9.76
C ILE A 807 15.50 25.06 -8.89
N LEU A 808 16.23 24.02 -8.47
CA LEU A 808 17.43 24.16 -7.63
C LEU A 808 18.57 24.90 -8.35
N VAL A 809 18.80 24.61 -9.63
CA VAL A 809 19.81 25.30 -10.45
C VAL A 809 19.43 26.76 -10.65
N THR A 810 18.16 27.04 -10.90
CA THR A 810 17.67 28.43 -11.06
C THR A 810 17.84 29.21 -9.76
N TRP A 811 17.53 28.59 -8.62
CA TRP A 811 17.72 29.16 -7.30
C TRP A 811 19.20 29.44 -6.98
N TYR A 812 20.11 28.51 -7.33
CA TYR A 812 21.55 28.70 -7.19
C TYR A 812 22.11 29.83 -8.08
N ARG A 813 21.61 29.95 -9.32
CA ARG A 813 22.00 31.05 -10.22
C ARG A 813 21.55 32.41 -9.69
N MET A 814 20.37 32.50 -9.06
CA MET A 814 19.93 33.72 -8.40
C MET A 814 20.84 34.11 -7.23
N PHE A 815 21.29 33.13 -6.43
CA PHE A 815 22.27 33.37 -5.37
C PHE A 815 23.60 33.91 -5.91
N MET A 816 24.11 33.33 -7.00
CA MET A 816 25.33 33.80 -7.68
C MET A 816 25.22 35.24 -8.19
N GLY A 817 24.05 35.61 -8.75
CA GLY A 817 23.80 36.96 -9.22
C GLY A 817 23.88 38.02 -8.10
N VAL A 818 23.45 37.67 -6.89
CA VAL A 818 23.51 38.57 -5.71
C VAL A 818 24.94 38.71 -5.19
N GLY A 819 25.74 37.63 -5.21
CA GLY A 819 27.14 37.65 -4.75
C GLY A 819 28.07 38.53 -5.59
N ARG A 820 27.75 38.76 -6.87
CA ARG A 820 28.50 39.66 -7.77
C ARG A 820 28.17 41.14 -7.61
N ILE A 821 27.05 41.48 -6.97
CA ILE A 821 26.65 42.89 -6.74
C ILE A 821 27.44 43.50 -5.54
N GLY A 822 28.10 42.67 -4.73
CA GLY A 822 28.90 43.11 -3.58
C GLY A 822 30.38 43.36 -3.86
N GLY A 823 30.86 43.13 -5.08
CA GLY A 823 32.23 43.38 -5.50
C GLY A 823 32.23 44.01 -6.89
N ASP A 824 32.55 45.30 -6.93
CA ASP A 824 32.70 46.15 -8.11
C ASP A 824 31.41 46.63 -8.80
N GLY A 825 31.07 47.91 -8.55
CA GLY A 825 30.51 48.85 -9.53
C GLY A 825 29.06 48.66 -10.01
N GLU A 826 28.24 49.68 -9.72
CA GLU A 826 26.91 49.99 -10.26
C GLU A 826 25.71 49.10 -9.89
N ALA A 827 24.86 49.67 -9.02
CA ALA A 827 23.55 49.16 -8.67
C ALA A 827 22.54 49.37 -9.81
N ILE A 828 22.17 48.30 -10.52
CA ILE A 828 20.93 48.26 -11.29
C ILE A 828 19.82 47.77 -10.36
N TYR A 829 19.05 48.70 -9.80
CA TYR A 829 17.77 48.41 -9.15
C TYR A 829 16.76 47.95 -10.20
N LEU A 830 16.60 46.64 -10.39
CA LEU A 830 15.39 46.09 -11.03
C LEU A 830 14.28 46.05 -9.99
N ASN A 831 13.60 47.19 -9.86
CA ASN A 831 12.44 47.39 -9.01
C ASN A 831 11.22 46.67 -9.61
N PRO A 832 10.51 45.75 -8.90
CA PRO A 832 9.52 44.86 -9.50
C PRO A 832 8.13 45.48 -9.72
N VAL A 833 8.00 46.82 -9.78
CA VAL A 833 6.69 47.50 -9.77
C VAL A 833 6.34 48.27 -11.06
N ASN A 834 7.29 48.58 -11.95
CA ASN A 834 7.02 49.49 -13.09
C ASN A 834 6.86 48.82 -14.48
N LEU A 835 6.66 47.51 -14.58
CA LEU A 835 6.47 46.83 -15.86
C LEU A 835 5.00 46.70 -16.33
N GLN A 836 4.07 47.46 -15.73
CA GLN A 836 2.66 47.48 -16.15
C GLN A 836 2.16 48.81 -16.74
N LEU A 837 3.00 49.81 -17.02
CA LEU A 837 2.50 51.09 -17.54
C LEU A 837 3.20 51.70 -18.77
N SER A 838 4.19 51.06 -19.41
CA SER A 838 4.84 51.63 -20.61
C SER A 838 4.49 50.97 -21.95
N ALA A 839 3.67 49.91 -21.96
CA ALA A 839 3.36 49.16 -23.18
C ALA A 839 1.99 49.47 -23.84
N VAL A 840 1.30 50.54 -23.44
CA VAL A 840 -0.06 50.85 -23.96
C VAL A 840 -0.14 52.16 -24.78
N ASN A 841 0.88 53.03 -24.81
CA ASN A 841 0.72 54.37 -25.41
C ASN A 841 1.47 54.68 -26.72
N ASN A 842 2.20 53.74 -27.34
CA ASN A 842 3.05 54.08 -28.50
C ASN A 842 2.77 53.29 -29.81
N VAL A 843 1.54 52.83 -30.04
CA VAL A 843 1.15 52.25 -31.36
C VAL A 843 -0.19 52.81 -31.81
N TYR A 844 -0.25 54.13 -32.01
CA TYR A 844 -1.09 54.77 -33.03
C TYR A 844 -0.43 56.11 -33.33
N VAL A 845 0.07 56.27 -34.56
CA VAL A 845 0.28 57.51 -35.35
C VAL A 845 1.45 57.29 -36.32
N GLN A 846 1.15 57.50 -37.60
CA GLN A 846 2.02 57.68 -38.76
C GLN A 846 2.71 56.43 -39.37
N ARG A 847 2.16 55.96 -40.49
CA ARG A 847 2.54 56.51 -41.81
C ARG A 847 1.49 56.17 -42.88
N ASP A 848 1.36 57.11 -43.81
CA ASP A 848 0.73 56.98 -45.12
C ASP A 848 1.12 55.72 -45.88
#